data_AF-A0A076LHK2-F1
#
_entry.id   AF-A0A076LHK2-F1
#
_cell.length_a   1.000
_cell.length_b   1.000
_cell.length_c   1.000
_cell.angle_alpha   90.00
_cell.angle_beta   90.00
_cell.angle_gamma   90.00
#
_symmetry.space_group_name_H-M   'P 1'
#
loop_
_entity.id
_entity.type
_entity.pdbx_description
1 polymer ?
#
loop_
_entity_poly.entity_id
_entity_poly.type
_entity_poly.pdbx_seq_one_letter_code
_entity_poly.pdbx_strand_id
1 'polypeptide(L)'
;MEENNLKWWEYFIIGLVSILIIEGILKILTTFGIGYGVLLSIMLFLFVVLLIQVEKIVSLFLGKVVDNEEFSGKIKEYGLIKQLINIWNNKIKRYSYYLVLVFIFTPYVCMGETKVIDYLLGFIATYINLNNVVSYLNTIATVVGAVSAIVITITAIVIQHVSAERGYVLMELFFREKIFWEYLILNIATIILSVMCIIFLPIDNSFITTSILSILTIMMILCFLTLFPYLLRAIDYLKPDKCIELVLYKNSNKMSDERIYTAYKIIKKFIELKEMGAVIEGINGLNNSFIKLYNKYKNEPNANKFFESNLYSIIGFIDTYINALEKYDILKEPYWHRVLETSIDTLCKIAEIKIKDGKDIHWEIETIIMIYVKFMSINVDDSGIKGFKIVFTKKIIESIGELFKYSMSLDVSYRRAFNTISSEIISEYKRSKDGVYLWLLEELLEKIYNPDGEYKTVKNAIKDNSYQFILSDINNLKEKIEKLDNKCSYTAIGENSEDIKFTIHRPEINQINDKIYDIYKVMLEESFDLGRYDIFHYVIDNLRQTNKRYLLDIANKFYIPINTTEKNSHGVKIYTTFKTSDDGEKIKNMLYLAYFDGDTLKYKLLMDVLKFKDQNDLIYITNDLKKYPIEEIKKAKEELEKDLSKYVKEDEIERVRENLNKIFESLSKINKS
;
A
#
# COMPACT_ATOMS: atom_id res chain seq x y z
N MET A 1 59.63 35.89 3.99
CA MET A 1 59.34 35.21 2.70
C MET A 1 60.51 34.35 2.21
N GLU A 2 61.75 34.62 2.63
CA GLU A 2 62.93 33.80 2.26
C GLU A 2 63.09 32.48 3.05
N GLU A 3 62.56 32.38 4.28
CA GLU A 3 62.66 31.16 5.10
C GLU A 3 61.77 29.99 4.63
N ASN A 4 60.71 30.28 3.87
CA ASN A 4 59.82 29.26 3.30
C ASN A 4 60.37 28.64 2.00
N ASN A 5 61.24 29.36 1.28
CA ASN A 5 61.89 28.83 0.08
C ASN A 5 63.03 27.85 0.43
N LEU A 6 63.70 28.04 1.58
CA LEU A 6 64.75 27.11 2.03
C LEU A 6 64.18 25.71 2.35
N LYS A 7 63.00 25.63 2.98
CA LYS A 7 62.34 24.35 3.28
C LYS A 7 61.80 23.64 2.04
N TRP A 8 61.39 24.40 1.02
CA TRP A 8 60.94 23.82 -0.26
C TRP A 8 62.10 23.11 -0.98
N TRP A 9 63.30 23.70 -0.94
CA TRP A 9 64.53 23.06 -1.42
C TRP A 9 64.93 21.82 -0.62
N GLU A 10 64.76 21.82 0.70
CA GLU A 10 65.03 20.63 1.52
C GLU A 10 64.08 19.46 1.18
N TYR A 11 62.78 19.71 0.98
CA TYR A 11 61.84 18.65 0.58
C TYR A 11 62.03 18.19 -0.87
N PHE A 12 62.41 19.11 -1.76
CA PHE A 12 62.76 18.78 -3.14
C PHE A 12 64.05 17.92 -3.18
N ILE A 13 65.07 18.27 -2.39
CA ILE A 13 66.31 17.49 -2.24
C ILE A 13 66.02 16.13 -1.59
N ILE A 14 65.14 16.04 -0.59
CA ILE A 14 64.74 14.75 0.02
C ILE A 14 64.01 13.88 -1.00
N GLY A 15 63.13 14.44 -1.84
CA GLY A 15 62.49 13.74 -2.95
C GLY A 15 63.51 13.25 -3.99
N LEU A 16 64.48 14.09 -4.36
CA LEU A 16 65.55 13.77 -5.32
C LEU A 16 66.51 12.70 -4.80
N VAL A 17 66.91 12.79 -3.52
CA VAL A 17 67.75 11.79 -2.84
C VAL A 17 67.00 10.47 -2.69
N SER A 18 65.69 10.49 -2.42
CA SER A 18 64.87 9.28 -2.37
C SER A 18 64.78 8.59 -3.74
N ILE A 19 64.65 9.37 -4.82
CA ILE A 19 64.66 8.86 -6.20
C ILE A 19 66.02 8.26 -6.56
N LEU A 20 67.13 8.89 -6.16
CA LEU A 20 68.49 8.38 -6.40
C LEU A 20 68.81 7.11 -5.59
N ILE A 21 68.29 7.01 -4.35
CA ILE A 21 68.39 5.79 -3.53
C ILE A 21 67.56 4.66 -4.17
N ILE A 22 66.36 4.97 -4.69
CA ILE A 22 65.52 4.01 -5.42
C ILE A 22 66.22 3.52 -6.70
N GLU A 23 66.84 4.43 -7.46
CA GLU A 23 67.60 4.08 -8.66
C GLU A 23 68.83 3.22 -8.33
N GLY A 24 69.54 3.52 -7.23
CA GLY A 24 70.66 2.72 -6.73
C GLY A 24 70.24 1.32 -6.28
N ILE A 25 69.11 1.20 -5.58
CA ILE A 25 68.52 -0.09 -5.18
C ILE A 25 68.06 -0.87 -6.40
N LEU A 26 67.44 -0.22 -7.40
CA LEU A 26 67.05 -0.86 -8.65
C LEU A 26 68.26 -1.41 -9.42
N LYS A 27 69.35 -0.63 -9.53
CA LYS A 27 70.61 -1.06 -10.17
C LYS A 27 71.23 -2.27 -9.45
N ILE A 28 71.25 -2.28 -8.12
CA ILE A 28 71.74 -3.41 -7.33
C ILE A 28 70.87 -4.65 -7.55
N LEU A 29 69.54 -4.51 -7.50
CA LEU A 29 68.60 -5.62 -7.66
C LEU A 29 68.60 -6.22 -9.08
N THR A 30 68.79 -5.41 -10.12
CA THR A 30 68.99 -5.89 -11.50
C THR A 30 70.32 -6.62 -11.69
N THR A 31 71.35 -6.27 -10.91
CA THR A 31 72.67 -6.93 -10.97
C THR A 31 72.65 -8.32 -10.31
N PHE A 32 71.72 -8.57 -9.37
CA PHE A 32 71.60 -9.84 -8.64
C PHE A 32 70.63 -10.86 -9.26
N GLY A 33 70.06 -10.61 -10.46
CA GLY A 33 69.26 -11.60 -11.18
C GLY A 33 67.97 -12.03 -10.48
N ILE A 34 67.37 -11.16 -9.66
CA ILE A 34 66.09 -11.44 -9.00
C ILE A 34 64.96 -11.34 -10.04
N GLY A 35 64.10 -12.36 -10.10
CA GLY A 35 63.01 -12.45 -11.08
C GLY A 35 62.07 -11.22 -11.07
N TYR A 36 61.72 -10.74 -12.26
CA TYR A 36 61.02 -9.47 -12.50
C TYR A 36 59.64 -9.33 -11.83
N GLY A 37 59.00 -10.41 -11.40
CA GLY A 37 57.79 -10.35 -10.56
C GLY A 37 58.05 -9.72 -9.18
N VAL A 38 59.26 -9.89 -8.64
CA VAL A 38 59.70 -9.23 -7.40
C VAL A 38 60.03 -7.76 -7.66
N LEU A 39 60.63 -7.44 -8.82
CA LEU A 39 60.94 -6.07 -9.21
C LEU A 39 59.67 -5.23 -9.44
N LEU A 40 58.65 -5.81 -10.09
CA LEU A 40 57.33 -5.20 -10.29
C LEU A 40 56.58 -5.00 -8.96
N SER A 41 56.68 -5.98 -8.04
CA SER A 41 56.13 -5.87 -6.69
C SER A 41 56.81 -4.76 -5.89
N ILE A 42 58.13 -4.59 -6.06
CA ILE A 42 58.91 -3.51 -5.44
C ILE A 42 58.56 -2.14 -6.06
N MET A 43 58.40 -2.02 -7.38
CA MET A 43 58.00 -0.75 -8.01
C MET A 43 56.58 -0.32 -7.64
N LEU A 44 55.62 -1.25 -7.59
CA LEU A 44 54.26 -0.97 -7.13
C LEU A 44 54.23 -0.67 -5.62
N PHE A 45 55.07 -1.33 -4.81
CA PHE A 45 55.25 -0.99 -3.40
C PHE A 45 55.83 0.42 -3.22
N LEU A 46 56.83 0.80 -4.01
CA LEU A 46 57.41 2.14 -4.00
C LEU A 46 56.41 3.21 -4.47
N PHE A 47 55.55 2.91 -5.45
CA PHE A 47 54.47 3.80 -5.87
C PHE A 47 53.41 4.00 -4.78
N VAL A 48 53.07 2.95 -4.03
CA VAL A 48 52.21 3.03 -2.84
C VAL A 48 52.88 3.82 -1.72
N VAL A 49 54.18 3.63 -1.47
CA VAL A 49 54.95 4.44 -0.51
C VAL A 49 54.97 5.91 -0.94
N LEU A 50 55.08 6.21 -2.24
CA LEU A 50 55.05 7.56 -2.78
C LEU A 50 53.66 8.19 -2.62
N LEU A 51 52.58 7.43 -2.81
CA LEU A 51 51.20 7.87 -2.50
C LEU A 51 50.98 8.12 -1.00
N ILE A 52 51.58 7.32 -0.11
CA ILE A 52 51.56 7.52 1.35
C ILE A 52 52.43 8.72 1.77
N GLN A 53 53.54 8.99 1.07
CA GLN A 53 54.34 10.19 1.31
C GLN A 53 53.61 11.45 0.82
N VAL A 54 52.94 11.38 -0.32
CA VAL A 54 52.02 12.42 -0.80
C VAL A 54 50.87 12.62 0.18
N GLU A 55 50.32 11.55 0.79
CA GLU A 55 49.34 11.63 1.89
C GLU A 55 49.91 12.40 3.11
N LYS A 56 51.15 12.13 3.53
CA LYS A 56 51.83 12.85 4.62
C LYS A 56 52.11 14.32 4.29
N ILE A 57 52.52 14.62 3.06
CA ILE A 57 52.80 15.98 2.60
C ILE A 57 51.49 16.78 2.49
N VAL A 58 50.43 16.19 1.94
CA VAL A 58 49.09 16.82 1.81
C VAL A 58 48.44 17.02 3.18
N SER A 59 48.58 16.07 4.10
CA SER A 59 48.07 16.22 5.48
C SER A 59 48.84 17.25 6.31
N LEU A 60 50.17 17.35 6.15
CA LEU A 60 50.98 18.43 6.77
C LEU A 60 50.67 19.81 6.15
N PHE A 61 50.41 19.87 4.85
CA PHE A 61 50.01 21.09 4.16
C PHE A 61 48.61 21.54 4.61
N LEU A 62 47.65 20.64 4.69
CA LEU A 62 46.29 20.91 5.18
C LEU A 62 46.27 21.27 6.68
N GLY A 63 47.13 20.66 7.50
CA GLY A 63 47.31 21.04 8.91
C GLY A 63 47.78 22.48 9.08
N LYS A 64 48.81 22.89 8.32
CA LYS A 64 49.31 24.29 8.36
C LYS A 64 48.36 25.33 7.75
N VAL A 65 47.51 24.93 6.79
CA VAL A 65 46.48 25.80 6.20
C VAL A 65 45.31 26.02 7.17
N VAL A 66 45.01 25.05 8.04
CA VAL A 66 43.98 25.15 9.09
C VAL A 66 44.44 26.02 10.26
N ASP A 67 45.74 26.03 10.57
CA ASP A 67 46.32 26.83 11.67
C ASP A 67 46.60 28.31 11.30
N ASN A 68 46.40 28.70 10.04
CA ASN A 68 46.55 30.09 9.59
C ASN A 68 45.19 30.81 9.68
N GLU A 69 44.97 31.59 10.75
CA GLU A 69 43.68 32.22 11.09
C GLU A 69 43.08 33.08 9.95
N GLU A 70 43.94 33.71 9.15
CA GLU A 70 43.51 34.55 8.01
C GLU A 70 42.97 33.72 6.83
N PHE A 71 43.40 32.46 6.70
CA PHE A 71 42.97 31.52 5.65
C PHE A 71 41.77 30.65 6.10
N SER A 72 41.70 30.34 7.40
CA SER A 72 40.60 29.65 8.07
C SER A 72 39.25 30.40 7.93
N GLY A 73 39.28 31.74 7.99
CA GLY A 73 38.10 32.59 7.79
C GLY A 73 37.47 32.46 6.40
N LYS A 74 38.28 32.36 5.34
CA LYS A 74 37.80 32.21 3.95
C LYS A 74 37.39 30.77 3.59
N ILE A 75 37.99 29.76 4.24
CA ILE A 75 37.63 28.34 4.02
C ILE A 75 36.26 27.98 4.62
N LYS A 76 35.78 28.71 5.65
CA LYS A 76 34.43 28.50 6.20
C LYS A 76 33.30 28.82 5.22
N GLU A 77 33.53 29.67 4.22
CA GLU A 77 32.54 30.01 3.18
C GLU A 77 32.42 28.94 2.07
N TYR A 78 33.43 28.09 1.88
CA TYR A 78 33.41 27.09 0.81
C TYR A 78 33.12 25.68 1.35
N GLY A 79 31.83 25.34 1.43
CA GLY A 79 31.35 24.00 1.82
C GLY A 79 31.96 22.84 1.04
N LEU A 80 32.45 23.09 -0.19
CA LEU A 80 33.18 22.15 -1.03
C LEU A 80 34.51 21.68 -0.40
N ILE A 81 35.27 22.54 0.26
CA ILE A 81 36.58 22.18 0.83
C ILE A 81 36.42 21.28 2.06
N LYS A 82 35.43 21.59 2.92
CA LYS A 82 35.09 20.75 4.08
C LYS A 82 34.55 19.38 3.63
N GLN A 83 33.78 19.33 2.55
CA GLN A 83 33.33 18.08 1.93
C GLN A 83 34.50 17.31 1.31
N LEU A 84 35.43 17.97 0.60
CA LEU A 84 36.63 17.36 0.02
C LEU A 84 37.53 16.77 1.11
N ILE A 85 37.76 17.47 2.22
CA ILE A 85 38.53 16.97 3.37
C ILE A 85 37.86 15.74 4.01
N ASN A 86 36.53 15.76 4.15
CA ASN A 86 35.79 14.63 4.72
C ASN A 86 35.70 13.43 3.76
N ILE A 87 35.63 13.68 2.45
CA ILE A 87 35.72 12.67 1.38
C ILE A 87 37.11 12.03 1.37
N TRP A 88 38.16 12.82 1.54
CA TRP A 88 39.55 12.36 1.54
C TRP A 88 39.86 11.49 2.77
N ASN A 89 39.52 11.96 3.97
CA ASN A 89 39.84 11.26 5.23
C ASN A 89 39.02 9.98 5.45
N ASN A 90 37.76 9.91 5.01
CA ASN A 90 36.88 8.77 5.32
C ASN A 90 36.66 7.77 4.18
N LYS A 91 36.72 8.19 2.90
CA LYS A 91 36.44 7.31 1.76
C LYS A 91 37.71 6.81 1.08
N ILE A 92 38.65 7.68 0.74
CA ILE A 92 39.90 7.29 0.05
C ILE A 92 40.75 6.35 0.92
N LYS A 93 40.79 6.61 2.24
CA LYS A 93 41.44 5.74 3.23
C LYS A 93 40.87 4.32 3.29
N ARG A 94 39.61 4.11 2.88
CA ARG A 94 38.95 2.80 2.83
C ARG A 94 39.18 2.10 1.48
N TYR A 95 39.35 2.87 0.41
CA TYR A 95 39.65 2.38 -0.94
C TYR A 95 41.14 2.05 -1.15
N SER A 96 42.05 2.67 -0.40
CA SER A 96 43.45 2.25 -0.36
C SER A 96 43.61 0.80 0.12
N TYR A 97 42.78 0.35 1.08
CA TYR A 97 42.74 -1.07 1.50
C TYR A 97 42.21 -2.02 0.41
N TYR A 98 41.26 -1.59 -0.42
CA TYR A 98 40.78 -2.38 -1.55
C TYR A 98 41.82 -2.46 -2.68
N LEU A 99 42.55 -1.37 -2.93
CA LEU A 99 43.71 -1.36 -3.82
C LEU A 99 44.82 -2.30 -3.31
N VAL A 100 45.02 -2.37 -1.99
CA VAL A 100 45.95 -3.34 -1.36
C VAL A 100 45.44 -4.79 -1.48
N LEU A 101 44.13 -5.04 -1.44
CA LEU A 101 43.54 -6.36 -1.65
C LEU A 101 43.63 -6.82 -3.11
N VAL A 102 43.37 -5.92 -4.06
CA VAL A 102 43.64 -6.13 -5.50
C VAL A 102 45.13 -6.38 -5.71
N PHE A 103 46.02 -5.69 -4.99
CA PHE A 103 47.48 -5.88 -4.99
C PHE A 103 47.95 -7.25 -4.49
N ILE A 104 47.24 -7.88 -3.55
CA ILE A 104 47.54 -9.26 -3.10
C ILE A 104 47.07 -10.31 -4.13
N PHE A 105 45.95 -10.06 -4.80
CA PHE A 105 45.36 -11.01 -5.76
C PHE A 105 45.92 -10.91 -7.18
N THR A 106 46.37 -9.73 -7.62
CA THR A 106 46.88 -9.51 -8.99
C THR A 106 48.10 -10.39 -9.32
N PRO A 107 49.10 -10.57 -8.43
CA PRO A 107 50.20 -11.51 -8.66
C PRO A 107 49.73 -12.96 -8.78
N TYR A 108 48.69 -13.35 -8.04
CA TYR A 108 48.12 -14.70 -8.05
C TYR A 108 47.37 -15.01 -9.36
N VAL A 109 46.65 -14.03 -9.91
CA VAL A 109 45.99 -14.13 -11.22
C VAL A 109 47.02 -14.11 -12.36
N CYS A 110 48.05 -13.25 -12.26
CA CYS A 110 49.15 -13.20 -13.23
C CYS A 110 50.02 -14.47 -13.22
N MET A 111 50.09 -15.22 -12.11
CA MET A 111 50.76 -16.52 -12.05
C MET A 111 49.90 -17.70 -12.54
N GLY A 112 48.56 -17.56 -12.55
CA GLY A 112 47.62 -18.64 -12.89
C GLY A 112 47.22 -18.74 -14.37
N GLU A 113 47.26 -17.65 -15.14
CA GLU A 113 46.82 -17.60 -16.55
C GLU A 113 47.86 -16.96 -17.49
N THR A 114 49.11 -17.42 -17.43
CA THR A 114 50.19 -16.90 -18.27
C THR A 114 49.87 -16.95 -19.77
N LYS A 115 49.15 -17.98 -20.25
CA LYS A 115 48.89 -18.16 -21.69
C LYS A 115 47.98 -17.11 -22.35
N VAL A 116 46.99 -16.56 -21.64
CA VAL A 116 46.06 -15.54 -22.22
C VAL A 116 46.72 -14.17 -22.22
N ILE A 117 47.43 -13.84 -21.13
CA ILE A 117 48.23 -12.62 -21.02
C ILE A 117 49.40 -12.66 -22.01
N ASP A 118 50.05 -13.81 -22.22
CA ASP A 118 51.10 -14.00 -23.23
C ASP A 118 50.55 -13.87 -24.66
N TYR A 119 49.31 -14.31 -24.93
CA TYR A 119 48.64 -14.13 -26.23
C TYR A 119 48.30 -12.65 -26.49
N LEU A 120 47.80 -11.94 -25.48
CA LEU A 120 47.54 -10.50 -25.55
C LEU A 120 48.85 -9.69 -25.66
N LEU A 121 49.88 -10.05 -24.89
CA LEU A 121 51.23 -9.47 -24.96
C LEU A 121 51.86 -9.71 -26.33
N GLY A 122 51.73 -10.91 -26.89
CA GLY A 122 52.18 -11.25 -28.25
C GLY A 122 51.43 -10.45 -29.31
N PHE A 123 50.10 -10.30 -29.18
CA PHE A 123 49.29 -9.50 -30.09
C PHE A 123 49.65 -8.02 -30.04
N ILE A 124 49.86 -7.45 -28.85
CA ILE A 124 50.26 -6.06 -28.62
C ILE A 124 51.70 -5.81 -29.11
N ALA A 125 52.64 -6.71 -28.82
CA ALA A 125 54.03 -6.61 -29.27
C ALA A 125 54.18 -6.72 -30.80
N THR A 126 53.25 -7.40 -31.49
CA THR A 126 53.25 -7.51 -32.96
C THR A 126 52.67 -6.25 -33.63
N TYR A 127 51.81 -5.50 -32.94
CA TYR A 127 51.10 -4.34 -33.51
C TYR A 127 51.69 -2.98 -33.11
N ILE A 128 52.34 -2.87 -31.95
CA ILE A 128 52.91 -1.61 -31.45
C ILE A 128 54.40 -1.58 -31.79
N ASN A 129 54.76 -0.79 -32.80
CA ASN A 129 56.15 -0.42 -33.01
C ASN A 129 56.65 0.33 -31.76
N LEU A 130 57.62 -0.24 -31.05
CA LEU A 130 58.21 0.30 -29.81
C LEU A 130 58.66 1.76 -29.95
N ASN A 131 58.95 2.21 -31.17
CA ASN A 131 59.33 3.60 -31.47
C ASN A 131 58.19 4.62 -31.31
N ASN A 132 56.92 4.18 -31.23
CA ASN A 132 55.72 5.03 -31.16
C ASN A 132 54.95 4.93 -29.84
N VAL A 133 55.54 4.34 -28.79
CA VAL A 133 54.87 4.09 -27.50
C VAL A 133 54.37 5.39 -26.85
N VAL A 134 55.17 6.45 -26.89
CA VAL A 134 54.77 7.77 -26.36
C VAL A 134 53.54 8.31 -27.09
N SER A 135 53.49 8.15 -28.41
CA SER A 135 52.32 8.56 -29.22
C SER A 135 51.07 7.75 -28.87
N TYR A 136 51.23 6.43 -28.66
CA TYR A 136 50.14 5.55 -28.26
C TYR A 136 49.61 5.89 -26.86
N LEU A 137 50.49 6.07 -25.87
CA LEU A 137 50.12 6.49 -24.51
C LEU A 137 49.43 7.84 -24.48
N ASN A 138 49.91 8.80 -25.29
CA ASN A 138 49.28 10.11 -25.43
C ASN A 138 47.89 10.00 -26.03
N THR A 139 47.73 9.14 -27.05
CA THR A 139 46.44 8.85 -27.67
C THR A 139 45.48 8.22 -26.65
N ILE A 140 45.94 7.26 -25.84
CA ILE A 140 45.14 6.63 -24.78
C ILE A 140 44.67 7.68 -23.76
N ALA A 141 45.59 8.46 -23.21
CA ALA A 141 45.26 9.48 -22.21
C ALA A 141 44.25 10.49 -22.76
N THR A 142 44.44 10.91 -24.01
CA THR A 142 43.57 11.87 -24.69
C THR A 142 42.19 11.27 -24.97
N VAL A 143 42.11 10.05 -25.48
CA VAL A 143 40.82 9.39 -25.81
C VAL A 143 40.04 9.05 -24.55
N VAL A 144 40.68 8.45 -23.54
CA VAL A 144 40.02 8.15 -22.25
C VAL A 144 39.54 9.44 -21.58
N GLY A 145 40.38 10.48 -21.55
CA GLY A 145 40.02 11.79 -21.04
C GLY A 145 38.84 12.42 -21.78
N ALA A 146 38.89 12.46 -23.12
CA ALA A 146 37.85 13.08 -23.93
C ALA A 146 36.52 12.32 -23.82
N VAL A 147 36.52 11.00 -23.96
CA VAL A 147 35.30 10.18 -23.90
C VAL A 147 34.67 10.26 -22.51
N SER A 148 35.47 10.10 -21.44
CA SER A 148 34.94 10.18 -20.07
C SER A 148 34.42 11.58 -19.75
N ALA A 149 35.12 12.64 -20.16
CA ALA A 149 34.66 14.02 -19.97
C ALA A 149 33.34 14.30 -20.69
N ILE A 150 33.20 13.87 -21.96
CA ILE A 150 31.96 14.02 -22.73
C ILE A 150 30.83 13.26 -22.06
N VAL A 151 31.03 11.98 -21.72
CA VAL A 151 30.00 11.14 -21.09
C VAL A 151 29.55 11.72 -19.75
N ILE A 152 30.48 12.11 -18.88
CA ILE A 152 30.16 12.67 -17.56
C ILE A 152 29.42 14.00 -17.71
N THR A 153 29.86 14.86 -18.63
CA THR A 153 29.25 16.16 -18.87
C THR A 153 27.83 16.01 -19.41
N ILE A 154 27.62 15.19 -20.44
CA ILE A 154 26.28 14.93 -20.99
C ILE A 154 25.38 14.35 -19.89
N THR A 155 25.88 13.36 -19.14
CA THR A 155 25.10 12.73 -18.07
C THR A 155 24.73 13.75 -16.98
N ALA A 156 25.67 14.61 -16.57
CA ALA A 156 25.40 15.66 -15.59
C ALA A 156 24.39 16.69 -16.10
N ILE A 157 24.48 17.11 -17.37
CA ILE A 157 23.53 18.05 -17.99
C ILE A 157 22.13 17.43 -18.06
N VAL A 158 22.03 16.17 -18.52
CA VAL A 158 20.76 15.46 -18.61
C VAL A 158 20.12 15.33 -17.23
N ILE A 159 20.90 14.93 -16.22
CA ILE A 159 20.40 14.81 -14.84
C ILE A 159 20.05 16.17 -14.25
N GLN A 160 20.82 17.21 -14.54
CA GLN A 160 20.54 18.58 -14.10
C GLN A 160 19.25 19.11 -14.71
N HIS A 161 19.02 18.88 -16.00
CA HIS A 161 17.78 19.25 -16.68
C HIS A 161 16.57 18.53 -16.07
N VAL A 162 16.68 17.22 -15.92
CA VAL A 162 15.68 16.37 -15.25
C VAL A 162 15.46 16.80 -13.80
N SER A 163 16.50 17.19 -13.08
CA SER A 163 16.42 17.67 -11.69
C SER A 163 15.84 19.09 -11.60
N ALA A 164 16.04 19.95 -12.59
CA ALA A 164 15.42 21.28 -12.65
C ALA A 164 13.91 21.17 -12.86
N GLU A 165 13.48 20.24 -13.72
CA GLU A 165 12.05 20.02 -14.01
C GLU A 165 11.35 19.21 -12.91
N ARG A 166 12.03 18.23 -12.31
CA ARG A 166 11.41 17.24 -11.40
C ARG A 166 11.78 17.43 -9.92
N GLY A 167 12.82 18.20 -9.60
CA GLY A 167 13.25 18.53 -8.23
C GLY A 167 14.75 18.40 -7.99
N TYR A 168 15.34 19.37 -7.28
CA TYR A 168 16.80 19.53 -7.08
C TYR A 168 17.50 18.35 -6.36
N VAL A 169 16.73 17.49 -5.70
CA VAL A 169 17.23 16.37 -4.89
C VAL A 169 17.87 15.28 -5.76
N LEU A 170 17.45 15.13 -7.02
CA LEU A 170 17.96 14.08 -7.91
C LEU A 170 19.43 14.27 -8.28
N MET A 171 19.84 15.51 -8.54
CA MET A 171 21.23 15.83 -8.85
C MET A 171 22.16 15.53 -7.66
N GLU A 172 21.74 15.90 -6.44
CA GLU A 172 22.50 15.61 -5.23
C GLU A 172 22.63 14.09 -4.98
N LEU A 173 21.56 13.34 -5.22
CA LEU A 173 21.57 11.88 -5.10
C LEU A 173 22.53 11.23 -6.10
N PHE A 174 22.51 11.67 -7.36
CA PHE A 174 23.38 11.13 -8.41
C PHE A 174 24.87 11.33 -8.07
N PHE A 175 25.28 12.53 -7.65
CA PHE A 175 26.67 12.80 -7.28
C PHE A 175 27.11 12.09 -6.00
N ARG A 176 26.20 11.48 -5.23
CA ARG A 176 26.54 10.65 -4.06
C ARG A 176 26.70 9.16 -4.40
N GLU A 177 26.32 8.74 -5.60
CA GLU A 177 26.35 7.33 -6.00
C GLU A 177 27.77 6.77 -6.09
N LYS A 178 27.94 5.55 -5.59
CA LYS A 178 29.22 4.83 -5.61
C LYS A 178 29.74 4.63 -7.04
N ILE A 179 28.85 4.24 -7.96
CA ILE A 179 29.17 3.94 -9.36
C ILE A 179 29.69 5.17 -10.10
N PHE A 180 29.15 6.38 -9.81
CA PHE A 180 29.65 7.64 -10.38
C PHE A 180 31.12 7.86 -10.01
N TRP A 181 31.45 7.71 -8.72
CA TRP A 181 32.81 7.89 -8.23
C TRP A 181 33.77 6.79 -8.67
N GLU A 182 33.31 5.54 -8.73
CA GLU A 182 34.12 4.42 -9.25
C GLU A 182 34.52 4.67 -10.71
N TYR A 183 33.56 5.08 -11.55
CA TYR A 183 33.83 5.42 -12.95
C TYR A 183 34.79 6.62 -13.06
N LEU A 184 34.52 7.71 -12.34
CA LEU A 184 35.37 8.92 -12.38
C LEU A 184 36.81 8.63 -11.93
N ILE A 185 36.99 7.94 -10.80
CA ILE A 185 38.31 7.64 -10.23
C ILE A 185 39.08 6.71 -11.15
N LEU A 186 38.43 5.69 -11.73
CA LEU A 186 39.09 4.75 -12.64
C LEU A 186 39.65 5.48 -13.88
N ASN A 187 38.85 6.34 -14.51
CA ASN A 187 39.30 7.09 -15.68
C ASN A 187 40.43 8.08 -15.35
N ILE A 188 40.33 8.82 -14.23
CA ILE A 188 41.40 9.72 -13.79
C ILE A 188 42.69 8.94 -13.49
N ALA A 189 42.59 7.78 -12.83
CA ALA A 189 43.75 6.94 -12.53
C ALA A 189 44.43 6.43 -13.81
N THR A 190 43.67 6.02 -14.83
CA THR A 190 44.21 5.59 -16.12
C THR A 190 44.92 6.74 -16.86
N ILE A 191 44.38 7.96 -16.80
CA ILE A 191 45.00 9.14 -17.40
C ILE A 191 46.31 9.48 -16.68
N ILE A 192 46.29 9.57 -15.35
CA ILE A 192 47.48 9.85 -14.54
C ILE A 192 48.55 8.80 -14.78
N LEU A 193 48.18 7.51 -14.79
CA LEU A 193 49.13 6.43 -15.06
C LEU A 193 49.72 6.55 -16.47
N SER A 194 48.91 6.85 -17.49
CA SER A 194 49.40 7.05 -18.86
C SER A 194 50.40 8.22 -18.96
N VAL A 195 50.11 9.35 -18.28
CA VAL A 195 51.01 10.51 -18.23
C VAL A 195 52.31 10.19 -17.47
N MET A 196 52.22 9.48 -16.35
CA MET A 196 53.39 9.02 -15.60
C MET A 196 54.26 8.10 -16.45
N CYS A 197 53.65 7.17 -17.19
CA CYS A 197 54.35 6.31 -18.13
C CYS A 197 55.04 7.12 -19.25
N ILE A 198 54.43 8.20 -19.76
CA ILE A 198 55.08 9.08 -20.74
C ILE A 198 56.34 9.76 -20.17
N ILE A 199 56.28 10.20 -18.91
CA ILE A 199 57.38 10.96 -18.27
C ILE A 199 58.53 10.03 -17.83
N PHE A 200 58.21 8.84 -17.34
CA PHE A 200 59.16 7.99 -16.61
C PHE A 200 59.55 6.69 -17.32
N LEU A 201 59.03 6.37 -18.52
CA LEU A 201 59.43 5.14 -19.22
C LEU A 201 60.89 5.18 -19.67
N PRO A 202 61.74 4.23 -19.25
CA PRO A 202 63.00 3.97 -19.94
C PRO A 202 62.70 3.19 -21.23
N ILE A 203 62.86 3.85 -22.38
CA ILE A 203 62.52 3.33 -23.72
C ILE A 203 63.37 2.09 -24.08
N ASP A 204 64.51 1.90 -23.42
CA ASP A 204 65.50 0.88 -23.79
C ASP A 204 65.14 -0.55 -23.34
N ASN A 205 64.14 -0.75 -22.48
CA ASN A 205 63.73 -2.08 -22.01
C ASN A 205 62.38 -2.50 -22.62
N SER A 206 62.46 -3.31 -23.68
CA SER A 206 61.30 -3.80 -24.44
C SER A 206 60.31 -4.58 -23.59
N PHE A 207 60.76 -5.32 -22.58
CA PHE A 207 59.88 -6.12 -21.71
C PHE A 207 59.08 -5.26 -20.72
N ILE A 208 59.72 -4.25 -20.10
CA ILE A 208 59.06 -3.30 -19.19
C ILE A 208 58.01 -2.49 -19.95
N THR A 209 58.38 -2.00 -21.13
CA THR A 209 57.50 -1.24 -22.01
C THR A 209 56.27 -2.05 -22.41
N THR A 210 56.45 -3.32 -22.77
CA THR A 210 55.36 -4.22 -23.17
C THR A 210 54.44 -4.57 -22.00
N SER A 211 54.98 -4.76 -20.79
CA SER A 211 54.18 -5.03 -19.58
C SER A 211 53.31 -3.83 -19.17
N ILE A 212 53.87 -2.62 -19.23
CA ILE A 212 53.15 -1.38 -18.92
C ILE A 212 52.03 -1.12 -19.94
N LEU A 213 52.31 -1.35 -21.23
CA LEU A 213 51.31 -1.25 -22.30
C LEU A 213 50.15 -2.22 -22.10
N SER A 214 50.43 -3.45 -21.63
CA SER A 214 49.38 -4.43 -21.32
C SER A 214 48.53 -4.04 -20.13
N ILE A 215 49.15 -3.53 -19.06
CA ILE A 215 48.41 -3.01 -17.89
C ILE A 215 47.49 -1.87 -18.32
N LEU A 216 47.98 -0.92 -19.11
CA LEU A 216 47.18 0.20 -19.61
C LEU A 216 46.06 -0.24 -20.55
N THR A 217 46.32 -1.25 -21.39
CA THR A 217 45.29 -1.84 -22.25
C THR A 217 44.18 -2.51 -21.42
N ILE A 218 44.54 -3.26 -20.38
CA ILE A 218 43.58 -3.83 -19.43
C ILE A 218 42.79 -2.73 -18.72
N MET A 219 43.46 -1.66 -18.27
CA MET A 219 42.78 -0.52 -17.65
C MET A 219 41.82 0.19 -18.61
N MET A 220 42.17 0.33 -19.90
CA MET A 220 41.26 0.87 -20.90
C MET A 220 40.02 -0.01 -21.09
N ILE A 221 40.21 -1.33 -21.18
CA ILE A 221 39.09 -2.29 -21.27
C ILE A 221 38.20 -2.15 -20.03
N LEU A 222 38.78 -2.01 -18.83
CA LEU A 222 38.03 -1.77 -17.60
C LEU A 222 37.30 -0.41 -17.61
N CYS A 223 37.92 0.66 -18.12
CA CYS A 223 37.25 1.97 -18.29
C CYS A 223 36.03 1.85 -19.23
N PHE A 224 36.15 1.07 -20.30
CA PHE A 224 35.05 0.81 -21.22
C PHE A 224 33.98 -0.09 -20.59
N LEU A 225 34.35 -1.16 -19.88
CA LEU A 225 33.40 -2.05 -19.24
C LEU A 225 32.61 -1.35 -18.12
N THR A 226 33.25 -0.43 -17.38
CA THR A 226 32.60 0.36 -16.33
C THR A 226 31.70 1.49 -16.86
N LEU A 227 31.85 1.88 -18.12
CA LEU A 227 30.94 2.82 -18.79
C LEU A 227 29.51 2.26 -18.86
N PHE A 228 29.35 0.96 -19.13
CA PHE A 228 28.04 0.34 -19.27
C PHE A 228 27.20 0.38 -17.97
N PRO A 229 27.68 -0.09 -16.79
CA PRO A 229 26.95 0.04 -15.54
C PRO A 229 26.76 1.51 -15.12
N TYR A 230 27.69 2.41 -15.47
CA TYR A 230 27.51 3.85 -15.25
C TYR A 230 26.33 4.42 -16.06
N LEU A 231 26.25 4.12 -17.36
CA LEU A 231 25.17 4.60 -18.23
C LEU A 231 23.83 3.97 -17.85
N LEU A 232 23.79 2.67 -17.57
CA LEU A 232 22.57 2.03 -17.05
C LEU A 232 22.10 2.72 -15.78
N ARG A 233 23.04 3.10 -14.90
CA ARG A 233 22.71 3.81 -13.68
C ARG A 233 22.19 5.22 -13.93
N ALA A 234 22.75 5.94 -14.89
CA ALA A 234 22.24 7.24 -15.31
C ALA A 234 20.81 7.12 -15.85
N ILE A 235 20.52 6.09 -16.65
CA ILE A 235 19.19 5.81 -17.19
C ILE A 235 18.17 5.55 -16.07
N ASP A 236 18.55 4.87 -14.98
CA ASP A 236 17.67 4.67 -13.82
C ASP A 236 17.19 6.01 -13.21
N TYR A 237 18.00 7.07 -13.25
CA TYR A 237 17.59 8.40 -12.76
C TYR A 237 16.60 9.11 -13.69
N LEU A 238 16.50 8.66 -14.96
CA LEU A 238 15.56 9.21 -15.94
C LEU A 238 14.21 8.54 -15.87
N LYS A 239 14.18 7.25 -15.50
CA LYS A 239 12.96 6.45 -15.39
C LYS A 239 12.15 6.86 -14.15
N PRO A 240 10.87 7.25 -14.29
CA PRO A 240 10.03 7.72 -13.20
C PRO A 240 9.91 6.74 -12.02
N ASP A 241 9.70 5.45 -12.28
CA ASP A 241 9.56 4.42 -11.23
C ASP A 241 10.85 4.26 -10.41
N LYS A 242 11.99 4.18 -11.10
CA LYS A 242 13.33 4.04 -10.51
C LYS A 242 13.72 5.29 -9.76
N CYS A 243 13.47 6.47 -10.33
CA CYS A 243 13.70 7.76 -9.69
C CYS A 243 13.02 7.83 -8.31
N ILE A 244 11.74 7.44 -8.21
CA ILE A 244 11.02 7.38 -6.94
C ILE A 244 11.63 6.34 -5.98
N GLU A 245 11.95 5.15 -6.49
CA GLU A 245 12.63 4.11 -5.71
C GLU A 245 13.97 4.60 -5.12
N LEU A 246 14.75 5.37 -5.86
CA LEU A 246 16.05 5.89 -5.42
C LEU A 246 15.95 6.95 -4.33
N VAL A 247 14.98 7.85 -4.45
CA VAL A 247 14.69 8.87 -3.43
C VAL A 247 14.29 8.20 -2.11
N LEU A 248 13.53 7.11 -2.17
CA LEU A 248 12.99 6.43 -0.98
C LEU A 248 13.98 5.43 -0.35
N TYR A 249 14.70 4.65 -1.16
CA TYR A 249 15.41 3.44 -0.69
C TYR A 249 16.91 3.62 -0.45
N LYS A 250 17.64 4.38 -1.29
CA LYS A 250 19.08 4.09 -1.49
C LYS A 250 20.07 4.85 -0.59
N ASN A 251 19.63 5.74 0.30
CA ASN A 251 20.54 6.62 1.06
C ASN A 251 20.25 6.79 2.58
N SER A 252 19.57 5.86 3.26
CA SER A 252 19.61 5.83 4.75
C SER A 252 19.10 4.52 5.36
N ASN A 253 19.55 4.26 6.59
CA ASN A 253 19.04 3.19 7.43
C ASN A 253 17.61 3.44 7.98
N LYS A 254 17.04 4.64 7.79
CA LYS A 254 15.70 5.05 8.24
C LYS A 254 15.03 6.01 7.25
N MET A 255 13.77 5.77 6.92
CA MET A 255 12.96 6.61 6.05
C MET A 255 12.37 7.79 6.85
N SER A 256 12.28 8.98 6.24
CA SER A 256 11.74 10.20 6.85
C SER A 256 10.60 10.76 6.01
N ASP A 257 9.63 11.43 6.66
CA ASP A 257 8.46 12.06 6.00
C ASP A 257 8.89 13.00 4.85
N GLU A 258 10.02 13.68 5.01
CA GLU A 258 10.63 14.57 4.02
C GLU A 258 10.94 13.88 2.67
N ARG A 259 11.29 12.59 2.68
CA ARG A 259 11.59 11.83 1.44
C ARG A 259 10.34 11.45 0.69
N ILE A 260 9.28 11.13 1.42
CA ILE A 260 7.97 10.84 0.83
C ILE A 260 7.41 12.12 0.23
N TYR A 261 7.55 13.23 0.94
CA TYR A 261 7.21 14.55 0.41
C TYR A 261 8.03 14.89 -0.85
N THR A 262 9.30 14.49 -0.89
CA THR A 262 10.15 14.66 -2.09
C THR A 262 9.69 13.79 -3.26
N ALA A 263 9.40 12.50 -3.03
CA ALA A 263 8.83 11.61 -4.03
C ALA A 263 7.49 12.16 -4.56
N TYR A 264 6.64 12.66 -3.65
CA TYR A 264 5.39 13.34 -3.98
C TYR A 264 5.63 14.58 -4.86
N LYS A 265 6.61 15.43 -4.53
CA LYS A 265 6.92 16.63 -5.31
C LYS A 265 7.31 16.29 -6.75
N ILE A 266 8.04 15.19 -6.94
CA ILE A 266 8.39 14.67 -8.27
C ILE A 266 7.14 14.25 -9.04
N ILE A 267 6.25 13.46 -8.43
CA ILE A 267 5.00 13.00 -9.07
C ILE A 267 4.08 14.19 -9.38
N LYS A 268 3.96 15.15 -8.46
CA LYS A 268 3.22 16.40 -8.68
C LYS A 268 3.75 17.17 -9.88
N LYS A 269 5.06 17.23 -10.06
CA LYS A 269 5.64 17.88 -11.25
C LYS A 269 5.32 17.15 -12.54
N PHE A 270 5.28 15.81 -12.56
CA PHE A 270 4.80 15.08 -13.73
C PHE A 270 3.34 15.41 -14.08
N ILE A 271 2.49 15.61 -13.07
CA ILE A 271 1.08 16.04 -13.28
C ILE A 271 1.04 17.46 -13.87
N GLU A 272 1.81 18.40 -13.32
CA GLU A 272 1.89 19.78 -13.82
C GLU A 272 2.44 19.86 -15.25
N LEU A 273 3.36 18.96 -15.61
CA LEU A 273 3.92 18.82 -16.97
C LEU A 273 3.05 18.01 -17.92
N LYS A 274 1.91 17.46 -17.44
CA LYS A 274 0.97 16.63 -18.20
C LYS A 274 1.57 15.32 -18.74
N GLU A 275 2.65 14.83 -18.14
CA GLU A 275 3.31 13.58 -18.52
C GLU A 275 2.65 12.36 -17.86
N MET A 276 1.39 12.05 -18.23
CA MET A 276 0.57 11.06 -17.50
C MET A 276 1.20 9.65 -17.42
N GLY A 277 1.94 9.21 -18.44
CA GLY A 277 2.68 7.94 -18.39
C GLY A 277 3.75 7.93 -17.30
N ALA A 278 4.48 9.03 -17.14
CA ALA A 278 5.48 9.18 -16.08
C ALA A 278 4.85 9.26 -14.69
N VAL A 279 3.64 9.84 -14.58
CA VAL A 279 2.86 9.82 -13.33
C VAL A 279 2.52 8.38 -12.92
N ILE A 280 1.99 7.56 -13.85
CA ILE A 280 1.64 6.16 -13.59
C ILE A 280 2.87 5.37 -13.14
N GLU A 281 3.99 5.49 -13.87
CA GLU A 281 5.24 4.82 -13.52
C GLU A 281 5.78 5.28 -12.16
N GLY A 282 5.70 6.58 -11.85
CA GLY A 282 6.09 7.15 -10.56
C GLY A 282 5.25 6.60 -9.39
N ILE A 283 3.93 6.50 -9.56
CA ILE A 283 3.02 5.91 -8.55
C ILE A 283 3.33 4.42 -8.35
N ASN A 284 3.57 3.67 -9.43
CA ASN A 284 3.97 2.27 -9.33
C ASN A 284 5.33 2.10 -8.60
N GLY A 285 6.28 3.00 -8.85
CA GLY A 285 7.55 3.07 -8.12
C GLY A 285 7.35 3.32 -6.62
N LEU A 286 6.42 4.21 -6.28
CA LEU A 286 6.03 4.49 -4.89
C LEU A 286 5.45 3.24 -4.21
N ASN A 287 4.52 2.53 -4.88
CA ASN A 287 3.92 1.30 -4.38
C ASN A 287 4.99 0.23 -4.08
N ASN A 288 5.84 -0.07 -5.06
CA ASN A 288 6.89 -1.08 -4.94
C ASN A 288 7.88 -0.73 -3.81
N SER A 289 8.22 0.54 -3.68
CA SER A 289 9.08 1.03 -2.62
C SER A 289 8.42 0.82 -1.26
N PHE A 290 7.15 1.19 -1.11
CA PHE A 290 6.39 1.00 0.12
C PHE A 290 6.36 -0.47 0.53
N ILE A 291 6.02 -1.39 -0.38
CA ILE A 291 5.96 -2.83 -0.09
C ILE A 291 7.31 -3.36 0.43
N LYS A 292 8.41 -2.97 -0.22
CA LYS A 292 9.77 -3.35 0.22
C LYS A 292 10.08 -2.83 1.63
N LEU A 293 9.70 -1.58 1.91
CA LEU A 293 9.93 -0.93 3.20
C LEU A 293 9.07 -1.55 4.31
N TYR A 294 7.80 -1.83 4.02
CA TYR A 294 6.90 -2.53 4.91
C TYR A 294 7.46 -3.89 5.31
N ASN A 295 7.83 -4.71 4.34
CA ASN A 295 8.40 -6.03 4.61
C ASN A 295 9.69 -5.97 5.45
N LYS A 296 10.50 -4.93 5.27
CA LYS A 296 11.76 -4.74 6.01
C LYS A 296 11.53 -4.29 7.46
N TYR A 297 10.55 -3.42 7.70
CA TYR A 297 10.39 -2.72 8.97
C TYR A 297 9.15 -3.15 9.79
N LYS A 298 8.28 -4.03 9.28
CA LYS A 298 7.02 -4.45 9.97
C LYS A 298 7.18 -5.01 11.39
N ASN A 299 8.38 -5.47 11.75
CA ASN A 299 8.69 -6.01 13.07
C ASN A 299 9.27 -4.96 14.03
N GLU A 300 9.49 -3.71 13.59
CA GLU A 300 10.01 -2.66 14.46
C GLU A 300 8.92 -2.07 15.38
N PRO A 301 9.26 -1.64 16.61
CA PRO A 301 8.28 -1.15 17.60
C PRO A 301 7.47 0.08 17.16
N ASN A 302 8.01 0.89 16.24
CA ASN A 302 7.39 2.12 15.73
C ASN A 302 6.90 2.01 14.28
N ALA A 303 6.84 0.79 13.73
CA ALA A 303 6.47 0.56 12.34
C ALA A 303 5.08 1.10 12.00
N ASN A 304 4.08 0.88 12.86
CA ASN A 304 2.71 1.30 12.60
C ASN A 304 2.56 2.82 12.45
N LYS A 305 3.03 3.59 13.44
CA LYS A 305 3.02 5.06 13.41
C LYS A 305 3.78 5.61 12.20
N PHE A 306 4.88 4.95 11.83
CA PHE A 306 5.64 5.28 10.64
C PHE A 306 4.85 5.05 9.34
N PHE A 307 4.14 3.92 9.20
CA PHE A 307 3.32 3.64 8.02
C PHE A 307 2.03 4.45 7.96
N GLU A 308 1.49 4.90 9.10
CA GLU A 308 0.38 5.85 9.16
C GLU A 308 0.74 7.21 8.53
N SER A 309 1.86 7.80 8.92
CA SER A 309 2.35 9.07 8.34
C SER A 309 2.45 9.01 6.81
N ASN A 310 2.87 7.85 6.31
CA ASN A 310 3.03 7.58 4.88
C ASN A 310 1.66 7.50 4.18
N LEU A 311 0.67 6.83 4.78
CA LEU A 311 -0.69 6.75 4.24
C LEU A 311 -1.32 8.14 4.15
N TYR A 312 -1.22 8.97 5.18
CA TYR A 312 -1.72 10.35 5.16
C TYR A 312 -1.05 11.20 4.06
N SER A 313 0.25 11.02 3.85
CA SER A 313 0.99 11.71 2.78
C SER A 313 0.48 11.31 1.39
N ILE A 314 0.14 10.03 1.18
CA ILE A 314 -0.40 9.53 -0.10
C ILE A 314 -1.88 9.91 -0.28
N ILE A 315 -2.67 9.98 0.80
CA ILE A 315 -4.03 10.54 0.77
C ILE A 315 -3.99 12.02 0.39
N GLY A 316 -3.07 12.79 0.98
CA GLY A 316 -2.82 14.19 0.59
C GLY A 316 -2.39 14.32 -0.88
N PHE A 317 -1.75 13.30 -1.44
CA PHE A 317 -1.47 13.23 -2.87
C PHE A 317 -2.73 13.05 -3.70
N ILE A 318 -3.64 12.13 -3.33
CA ILE A 318 -4.95 12.03 -4.00
C ILE A 318 -5.65 13.38 -3.95
N ASP A 319 -5.69 14.06 -2.80
CA ASP A 319 -6.33 15.38 -2.69
C ASP A 319 -5.69 16.39 -3.63
N THR A 320 -4.36 16.43 -3.67
CA THR A 320 -3.65 17.32 -4.59
C THR A 320 -3.96 16.99 -6.04
N TYR A 321 -4.02 15.70 -6.38
CA TYR A 321 -4.32 15.23 -7.73
C TYR A 321 -5.76 15.56 -8.12
N ILE A 322 -6.75 15.27 -7.26
CA ILE A 322 -8.16 15.63 -7.45
C ILE A 322 -8.29 17.16 -7.60
N ASN A 323 -7.68 17.93 -6.71
CA ASN A 323 -7.69 19.39 -6.81
C ASN A 323 -6.99 19.90 -8.10
N ALA A 324 -5.95 19.19 -8.57
CA ALA A 324 -5.29 19.49 -9.84
C ALA A 324 -6.18 19.14 -11.04
N LEU A 325 -6.95 18.04 -10.96
CA LEU A 325 -7.94 17.67 -11.97
C LEU A 325 -8.99 18.77 -12.14
N GLU A 326 -9.46 19.36 -11.05
CA GLU A 326 -10.43 20.46 -11.06
C GLU A 326 -9.83 21.80 -11.54
N LYS A 327 -8.58 22.10 -11.18
CA LYS A 327 -7.97 23.42 -11.41
C LYS A 327 -7.34 23.59 -12.80
N TYR A 328 -6.85 22.53 -13.43
CA TYR A 328 -5.98 22.62 -14.62
C TYR A 328 -6.59 22.02 -15.90
N ASP A 329 -7.90 21.73 -15.93
CA ASP A 329 -8.60 21.15 -17.09
C ASP A 329 -7.95 19.83 -17.58
N ILE A 330 -7.32 19.11 -16.64
CA ILE A 330 -6.59 17.84 -16.89
C ILE A 330 -7.55 16.74 -17.36
N LEU A 331 -8.86 16.91 -17.12
CA LEU A 331 -9.93 16.04 -17.62
C LEU A 331 -9.90 15.88 -19.16
N LYS A 332 -9.24 16.79 -19.89
CA LYS A 332 -9.04 16.73 -21.35
C LYS A 332 -7.80 15.96 -21.79
N GLU A 333 -6.88 15.64 -20.87
CA GLU A 333 -5.63 14.93 -21.20
C GLU A 333 -5.88 13.42 -21.33
N PRO A 334 -5.41 12.75 -22.39
CA PRO A 334 -5.58 11.30 -22.50
C PRO A 334 -4.93 10.57 -21.32
N TYR A 335 -5.59 9.51 -20.82
CA TYR A 335 -5.14 8.65 -19.71
C TYR A 335 -5.18 9.24 -18.28
N TRP A 336 -5.75 10.43 -18.08
CA TRP A 336 -5.91 11.04 -16.75
C TRP A 336 -6.66 10.13 -15.75
N HIS A 337 -7.66 9.37 -16.22
CA HIS A 337 -8.39 8.39 -15.42
C HIS A 337 -7.49 7.25 -14.95
N ARG A 338 -6.53 6.79 -15.77
CA ARG A 338 -5.58 5.72 -15.38
C ARG A 338 -4.64 6.13 -14.25
N VAL A 339 -4.28 7.41 -14.18
CA VAL A 339 -3.49 7.94 -13.05
C VAL A 339 -4.30 7.89 -11.76
N LEU A 340 -5.58 8.27 -11.82
CA LEU A 340 -6.51 8.17 -10.68
C LEU A 340 -6.67 6.71 -10.24
N GLU A 341 -6.89 5.82 -11.21
CA GLU A 341 -6.99 4.38 -11.02
C GLU A 341 -5.76 3.81 -10.31
N THR A 342 -4.57 4.11 -10.83
CA THR A 342 -3.30 3.60 -10.30
C THR A 342 -3.05 4.13 -8.88
N SER A 343 -3.40 5.39 -8.61
CA SER A 343 -3.27 6.01 -7.28
C SER A 343 -4.13 5.30 -6.25
N ILE A 344 -5.38 5.06 -6.60
CA ILE A 344 -6.38 4.42 -5.74
C ILE A 344 -6.03 2.95 -5.51
N ASP A 345 -5.71 2.21 -6.57
CA ASP A 345 -5.34 0.79 -6.48
C ASP A 345 -4.09 0.58 -5.61
N THR A 346 -3.09 1.46 -5.75
CA THR A 346 -1.87 1.47 -4.93
C THR A 346 -2.20 1.62 -3.45
N LEU A 347 -3.03 2.61 -3.10
CA LEU A 347 -3.39 2.87 -1.71
C LEU A 347 -4.19 1.72 -1.08
N CYS A 348 -5.13 1.15 -1.83
CA CYS A 348 -5.88 -0.01 -1.35
C CYS A 348 -4.97 -1.21 -1.13
N LYS A 349 -4.04 -1.49 -2.04
CA LYS A 349 -3.05 -2.58 -1.86
C LYS A 349 -2.19 -2.37 -0.61
N ILE A 350 -1.79 -1.12 -0.33
CA ILE A 350 -1.03 -0.78 0.87
C ILE A 350 -1.85 -1.07 2.14
N ALA A 351 -3.11 -0.63 2.17
CA ALA A 351 -3.99 -0.87 3.31
C ALA A 351 -4.30 -2.37 3.52
N GLU A 352 -4.56 -3.10 2.43
CA GLU A 352 -4.82 -4.55 2.44
C GLU A 352 -3.65 -5.36 3.00
N ILE A 353 -2.40 -4.96 2.72
CA ILE A 353 -1.21 -5.62 3.28
C ILE A 353 -1.16 -5.47 4.80
N LYS A 354 -1.45 -4.26 5.33
CA LYS A 354 -1.46 -4.01 6.78
C LYS A 354 -2.60 -4.75 7.48
N ILE A 355 -3.77 -4.77 6.84
CA ILE A 355 -4.95 -5.56 7.26
C ILE A 355 -4.60 -7.03 7.45
N LYS A 356 -3.93 -7.65 6.47
CA LYS A 356 -3.55 -9.07 6.52
C LYS A 356 -2.58 -9.40 7.64
N ASP A 357 -1.76 -8.43 8.05
CA ASP A 357 -0.83 -8.58 9.17
C ASP A 357 -1.52 -8.41 10.55
N GLY A 358 -2.84 -8.17 10.57
CA GLY A 358 -3.69 -8.22 11.77
C GLY A 358 -3.47 -7.12 12.80
N LYS A 359 -2.62 -6.12 12.49
CA LYS A 359 -2.33 -4.99 13.37
C LYS A 359 -3.13 -3.76 12.94
N ASP A 360 -3.91 -3.25 13.88
CA ASP A 360 -4.57 -1.93 13.81
C ASP A 360 -5.69 -1.75 12.78
N ILE A 361 -6.30 -2.85 12.32
CA ILE A 361 -7.33 -2.99 11.26
C ILE A 361 -8.34 -1.82 11.17
N HIS A 362 -8.70 -1.22 12.31
CA HIS A 362 -9.56 -0.04 12.40
C HIS A 362 -9.07 1.13 11.53
N TRP A 363 -7.79 1.51 11.64
CA TRP A 363 -7.24 2.66 10.91
C TRP A 363 -7.14 2.42 9.41
N GLU A 364 -6.84 1.19 9.00
CA GLU A 364 -6.80 0.80 7.60
C GLU A 364 -8.19 0.85 6.97
N ILE A 365 -9.23 0.41 7.68
CA ILE A 365 -10.62 0.52 7.23
C ILE A 365 -11.00 2.00 7.05
N GLU A 366 -10.73 2.86 8.03
CA GLU A 366 -11.00 4.31 7.92
C GLU A 366 -10.26 4.95 6.74
N THR A 367 -9.03 4.52 6.49
CA THR A 367 -8.25 4.99 5.34
C THR A 367 -8.89 4.58 4.02
N ILE A 368 -9.27 3.30 3.89
CA ILE A 368 -9.96 2.78 2.70
C ILE A 368 -11.27 3.55 2.46
N ILE A 369 -12.06 3.81 3.50
CA ILE A 369 -13.31 4.57 3.42
C ILE A 369 -13.04 6.00 2.95
N MET A 370 -12.05 6.68 3.52
CA MET A 370 -11.75 8.06 3.15
C MET A 370 -11.31 8.17 1.68
N ILE A 371 -10.50 7.23 1.21
CA ILE A 371 -10.11 7.15 -0.22
C ILE A 371 -11.36 6.91 -1.08
N TYR A 372 -12.22 5.99 -0.65
CA TYR A 372 -13.45 5.64 -1.36
C TYR A 372 -14.39 6.84 -1.50
N VAL A 373 -14.73 7.52 -0.41
CA VAL A 373 -15.61 8.70 -0.41
C VAL A 373 -15.07 9.79 -1.32
N LYS A 374 -13.77 10.09 -1.21
CA LYS A 374 -13.13 11.12 -2.05
C LYS A 374 -13.23 10.78 -3.52
N PHE A 375 -12.93 9.54 -3.87
CA PHE A 375 -13.04 9.10 -5.26
C PHE A 375 -14.48 9.10 -5.77
N MET A 376 -15.45 8.65 -4.96
CA MET A 376 -16.86 8.64 -5.33
C MET A 376 -17.43 10.06 -5.50
N SER A 377 -16.87 11.05 -4.79
CA SER A 377 -17.25 12.47 -4.92
C SER A 377 -16.91 13.09 -6.28
N ILE A 378 -15.96 12.51 -7.04
CA ILE A 378 -15.54 13.01 -8.35
C ILE A 378 -16.70 12.85 -9.33
N ASN A 379 -17.29 13.97 -9.71
CA ASN A 379 -18.44 14.02 -10.61
C ASN A 379 -17.98 14.40 -12.02
N VAL A 380 -17.51 13.41 -12.78
CA VAL A 380 -17.06 13.61 -14.16
C VAL A 380 -17.88 12.70 -15.07
N ASP A 381 -18.46 13.30 -16.12
CA ASP A 381 -19.25 12.61 -17.14
C ASP A 381 -18.33 11.89 -18.15
N ASP A 382 -17.50 10.99 -17.64
CA ASP A 382 -16.55 10.17 -18.39
C ASP A 382 -16.89 8.69 -18.18
N SER A 383 -17.11 7.96 -19.27
CA SER A 383 -17.50 6.55 -19.23
C SER A 383 -16.42 5.65 -18.61
N GLY A 384 -15.14 6.03 -18.73
CA GLY A 384 -14.02 5.33 -18.12
C GLY A 384 -14.05 5.44 -16.60
N ILE A 385 -14.29 6.64 -16.06
CA ILE A 385 -14.48 6.84 -14.62
C ILE A 385 -15.72 6.12 -14.11
N LYS A 386 -16.83 6.17 -14.84
CA LYS A 386 -18.04 5.45 -14.42
C LYS A 386 -17.78 3.95 -14.31
N GLY A 387 -17.13 3.35 -15.31
CA GLY A 387 -16.70 1.96 -15.28
C GLY A 387 -15.73 1.67 -14.13
N PHE A 388 -14.78 2.55 -13.89
CA PHE A 388 -13.83 2.38 -12.80
C PHE A 388 -14.46 2.51 -11.41
N LYS A 389 -15.43 3.43 -11.21
CA LYS A 389 -16.21 3.50 -9.96
C LYS A 389 -16.87 2.19 -9.61
N ILE A 390 -17.41 1.48 -10.61
CA ILE A 390 -18.02 0.16 -10.44
C ILE A 390 -16.95 -0.87 -10.04
N VAL A 391 -15.88 -0.99 -10.84
CA VAL A 391 -14.79 -1.96 -10.58
C VAL A 391 -14.15 -1.73 -9.22
N PHE A 392 -13.90 -0.46 -8.87
CA PHE A 392 -13.30 -0.08 -7.61
C PHE A 392 -14.24 -0.34 -6.43
N THR A 393 -15.53 0.03 -6.53
CA THR A 393 -16.52 -0.27 -5.49
C THR A 393 -16.58 -1.77 -5.23
N LYS A 394 -16.60 -2.58 -6.29
CA LYS A 394 -16.57 -4.04 -6.15
C LYS A 394 -15.33 -4.52 -5.39
N LYS A 395 -14.14 -4.03 -5.75
CA LYS A 395 -12.90 -4.36 -5.04
C LYS A 395 -12.97 -3.98 -3.56
N ILE A 396 -13.53 -2.82 -3.24
CA ILE A 396 -13.70 -2.34 -1.85
C ILE A 396 -14.65 -3.25 -1.08
N ILE A 397 -15.77 -3.66 -1.70
CA ILE A 397 -16.71 -4.62 -1.13
C ILE A 397 -16.02 -5.97 -0.86
N GLU A 398 -15.22 -6.47 -1.80
CA GLU A 398 -14.46 -7.71 -1.63
C GLU A 398 -13.46 -7.61 -0.46
N SER A 399 -12.65 -6.56 -0.42
CA SER A 399 -11.63 -6.36 0.62
C SER A 399 -12.25 -6.18 2.01
N ILE A 400 -13.37 -5.46 2.11
CA ILE A 400 -14.11 -5.30 3.37
C ILE A 400 -14.83 -6.60 3.75
N GLY A 401 -15.45 -7.30 2.80
CA GLY A 401 -16.08 -8.59 3.05
C GLY A 401 -15.12 -9.62 3.64
N GLU A 402 -13.88 -9.68 3.15
CA GLU A 402 -12.85 -10.54 3.74
C GLU A 402 -12.53 -10.14 5.19
N LEU A 403 -12.49 -8.85 5.52
CA LEU A 403 -12.28 -8.39 6.91
C LEU A 403 -13.36 -8.88 7.86
N PHE A 404 -14.63 -8.80 7.43
CA PHE A 404 -15.77 -9.25 8.24
C PHE A 404 -15.76 -10.75 8.52
N LYS A 405 -15.01 -11.57 7.76
CA LYS A 405 -14.79 -12.99 8.08
C LYS A 405 -13.91 -13.19 9.31
N TYR A 406 -12.97 -12.29 9.58
CA TYR A 406 -11.94 -12.45 10.61
C TYR A 406 -12.29 -11.76 11.94
N SER A 407 -13.12 -10.72 11.95
CA SER A 407 -13.48 -9.99 13.17
C SER A 407 -14.95 -10.15 13.56
N MET A 408 -15.23 -10.89 14.63
CA MET A 408 -16.59 -11.05 15.19
C MET A 408 -17.14 -9.81 15.90
N SER A 409 -16.29 -8.87 16.34
CA SER A 409 -16.77 -7.63 16.96
C SER A 409 -17.12 -6.59 15.89
N LEU A 410 -18.42 -6.40 15.65
CA LEU A 410 -18.97 -5.25 14.93
C LEU A 410 -18.63 -3.95 15.68
N ASP A 411 -17.40 -3.47 15.56
CA ASP A 411 -16.94 -2.19 16.12
C ASP A 411 -17.47 -1.00 15.28
N VAL A 412 -17.42 0.20 15.85
CA VAL A 412 -17.93 1.47 15.31
C VAL A 412 -17.42 1.77 13.90
N SER A 413 -16.17 1.44 13.55
CA SER A 413 -15.64 1.71 12.20
C SER A 413 -16.14 0.76 11.13
N TYR A 414 -16.47 -0.50 11.46
CA TYR A 414 -17.14 -1.41 10.52
C TYR A 414 -18.54 -0.88 10.15
N ARG A 415 -19.26 -0.41 11.16
CA ARG A 415 -20.55 0.28 10.98
C ARG A 415 -20.40 1.55 10.15
N ARG A 416 -19.35 2.35 10.39
CA ARG A 416 -19.04 3.53 9.57
C ARG A 416 -18.76 3.12 8.12
N ALA A 417 -18.00 2.05 7.91
CA ALA A 417 -17.67 1.51 6.58
C ALA A 417 -18.93 1.18 5.80
N PHE A 418 -19.79 0.33 6.37
CA PHE A 418 -21.03 -0.10 5.73
C PHE A 418 -21.93 1.09 5.39
N ASN A 419 -22.17 1.98 6.36
CA ASN A 419 -23.04 3.14 6.17
C ASN A 419 -22.48 4.12 5.14
N THR A 420 -21.17 4.31 5.09
CA THR A 420 -20.53 5.21 4.14
C THR A 420 -20.60 4.63 2.74
N ILE A 421 -20.20 3.36 2.56
CA ILE A 421 -20.18 2.71 1.25
C ILE A 421 -21.59 2.60 0.67
N SER A 422 -22.56 2.14 1.46
CA SER A 422 -23.96 2.08 1.03
C SER A 422 -24.51 3.45 0.64
N SER A 423 -24.14 4.52 1.36
CA SER A 423 -24.56 5.88 1.04
C SER A 423 -23.98 6.38 -0.28
N GLU A 424 -22.70 6.14 -0.53
CA GLU A 424 -22.04 6.53 -1.79
C GLU A 424 -22.59 5.73 -2.98
N ILE A 425 -22.82 4.43 -2.82
CA ILE A 425 -23.48 3.59 -3.83
C ILE A 425 -24.88 4.15 -4.17
N ILE A 426 -25.68 4.48 -3.15
CA ILE A 426 -27.02 5.06 -3.34
C ILE A 426 -26.93 6.46 -3.98
N SER A 427 -25.93 7.25 -3.63
CA SER A 427 -25.68 8.57 -4.21
C SER A 427 -25.37 8.47 -5.71
N GLU A 428 -24.47 7.57 -6.10
CA GLU A 428 -24.13 7.34 -7.51
C GLU A 428 -25.30 6.72 -8.27
N TYR A 429 -26.08 5.82 -7.67
CA TYR A 429 -27.32 5.36 -8.27
C TYR A 429 -28.30 6.52 -8.52
N LYS A 430 -28.48 7.43 -7.55
CA LYS A 430 -29.37 8.58 -7.70
C LYS A 430 -28.95 9.48 -8.86
N ARG A 431 -27.64 9.69 -9.04
CA ARG A 431 -27.03 10.49 -10.10
C ARG A 431 -27.12 9.81 -11.47
N SER A 432 -26.64 8.58 -11.58
CA SER A 432 -26.46 7.88 -12.86
C SER A 432 -27.69 7.09 -13.33
N LYS A 433 -28.58 6.74 -12.40
CA LYS A 433 -29.70 5.79 -12.61
C LYS A 433 -29.28 4.40 -13.10
N ASP A 434 -28.00 4.05 -12.94
CA ASP A 434 -27.44 2.78 -13.39
C ASP A 434 -27.70 1.66 -12.38
N GLY A 435 -28.44 0.64 -12.81
CA GLY A 435 -28.82 -0.50 -11.96
C GLY A 435 -27.64 -1.28 -11.38
N VAL A 436 -26.44 -1.18 -11.99
CA VAL A 436 -25.23 -1.84 -11.46
C VAL A 436 -24.90 -1.39 -10.04
N TYR A 437 -25.20 -0.14 -9.66
CA TYR A 437 -25.00 0.32 -8.29
C TYR A 437 -25.95 -0.36 -7.29
N LEU A 438 -27.19 -0.70 -7.69
CA LEU A 438 -28.09 -1.47 -6.83
C LEU A 438 -27.59 -2.91 -6.67
N TRP A 439 -27.05 -3.51 -7.73
CA TRP A 439 -26.38 -4.81 -7.65
C TRP A 439 -25.16 -4.78 -6.72
N LEU A 440 -24.33 -3.74 -6.77
CA LEU A 440 -23.21 -3.56 -5.83
C LEU A 440 -23.68 -3.41 -4.38
N LEU A 441 -24.86 -2.81 -4.15
CA LEU A 441 -25.45 -2.72 -2.81
C LEU A 441 -25.92 -4.08 -2.30
N GLU A 442 -26.47 -4.92 -3.18
CA GLU A 442 -26.79 -6.31 -2.88
C GLU A 442 -25.52 -7.11 -2.53
N GLU A 443 -24.46 -6.97 -3.34
CA GLU A 443 -23.17 -7.63 -3.11
C GLU A 443 -22.55 -7.20 -1.76
N LEU A 444 -22.67 -5.92 -1.39
CA LEU A 444 -22.23 -5.41 -0.10
C LEU A 444 -22.95 -6.10 1.07
N LEU A 445 -24.27 -6.26 0.99
CA LEU A 445 -25.05 -6.95 2.03
C LEU A 445 -24.63 -8.41 2.17
N GLU A 446 -24.46 -9.11 1.06
CA GLU A 446 -24.07 -10.52 1.04
C GLU A 446 -22.66 -10.71 1.61
N LYS A 447 -21.70 -9.88 1.22
CA LYS A 447 -20.31 -9.97 1.71
C LYS A 447 -20.15 -9.62 3.18
N ILE A 448 -21.04 -8.81 3.75
CA ILE A 448 -20.93 -8.39 5.15
C ILE A 448 -21.74 -9.31 6.08
N TYR A 449 -22.99 -9.60 5.72
CA TYR A 449 -23.90 -10.33 6.61
C TYR A 449 -23.99 -11.82 6.27
N ASN A 450 -23.57 -12.23 5.07
CA ASN A 450 -23.53 -13.63 4.65
C ASN A 450 -22.20 -14.04 3.95
N PRO A 451 -21.02 -13.66 4.48
CA PRO A 451 -19.74 -13.92 3.80
C PRO A 451 -19.44 -15.40 3.58
N ASP A 452 -20.07 -16.28 4.36
CA ASP A 452 -19.88 -17.72 4.39
C ASP A 452 -21.07 -18.51 3.82
N GLY A 453 -22.13 -17.84 3.39
CA GLY A 453 -23.34 -18.48 2.86
C GLY A 453 -24.31 -19.01 3.93
N GLU A 454 -23.95 -18.98 5.21
CA GLU A 454 -24.75 -19.52 6.33
C GLU A 454 -25.16 -18.47 7.38
N TYR A 455 -24.93 -17.20 7.07
CA TYR A 455 -25.18 -16.03 7.93
C TYR A 455 -24.52 -16.14 9.31
N LYS A 456 -23.31 -16.75 9.41
CA LYS A 456 -22.62 -16.90 10.71
C LYS A 456 -22.39 -15.56 11.39
N THR A 457 -22.08 -14.50 10.62
CA THR A 457 -21.90 -13.13 11.16
C THR A 457 -23.13 -12.66 11.92
N VAL A 458 -24.33 -12.82 11.34
CA VAL A 458 -25.59 -12.43 11.97
C VAL A 458 -25.85 -13.27 13.22
N LYS A 459 -25.69 -14.59 13.12
CA LYS A 459 -25.91 -15.52 14.24
C LYS A 459 -25.00 -15.23 15.44
N ASN A 460 -23.72 -14.97 15.18
CA ASN A 460 -22.77 -14.62 16.22
C ASN A 460 -23.11 -13.27 16.86
N ALA A 461 -23.58 -12.29 16.08
CA ALA A 461 -24.02 -11.02 16.63
C ALA A 461 -25.22 -11.15 17.58
N ILE A 462 -26.13 -12.12 17.36
CA ILE A 462 -27.19 -12.45 18.33
C ILE A 462 -26.59 -13.03 19.61
N LYS A 463 -25.66 -13.99 19.48
CA LYS A 463 -25.00 -14.66 20.62
C LYS A 463 -24.23 -13.67 21.50
N ASP A 464 -23.47 -12.78 20.86
CA ASP A 464 -22.59 -11.81 21.52
C ASP A 464 -23.32 -10.50 21.90
N ASN A 465 -24.64 -10.45 21.69
CA ASN A 465 -25.47 -9.30 22.05
C ASN A 465 -25.16 -8.00 21.26
N SER A 466 -24.51 -8.11 20.10
CA SER A 466 -24.13 -7.01 19.21
C SER A 466 -25.12 -6.76 18.05
N TYR A 467 -26.25 -7.49 18.04
CA TYR A 467 -27.32 -7.41 17.04
C TYR A 467 -27.89 -6.00 16.77
N GLN A 468 -27.80 -5.09 17.74
CA GLN A 468 -28.30 -3.72 17.60
C GLN A 468 -27.58 -2.95 16.49
N PHE A 469 -26.31 -3.26 16.23
CA PHE A 469 -25.56 -2.65 15.13
C PHE A 469 -26.13 -3.08 13.77
N ILE A 470 -26.41 -4.37 13.59
CA ILE A 470 -27.02 -4.92 12.38
C ILE A 470 -28.37 -4.25 12.13
N LEU A 471 -29.23 -4.20 13.15
CA LEU A 471 -30.55 -3.58 13.01
C LEU A 471 -30.46 -2.11 12.64
N SER A 472 -29.60 -1.34 13.32
CA SER A 472 -29.46 0.08 13.00
C SER A 472 -29.01 0.30 11.57
N ASP A 473 -28.09 -0.52 11.07
CA ASP A 473 -27.50 -0.38 9.75
C ASP A 473 -28.49 -0.80 8.65
N ILE A 474 -29.16 -1.92 8.83
CA ILE A 474 -30.19 -2.41 7.90
C ILE A 474 -31.40 -1.46 7.86
N ASN A 475 -31.86 -0.95 9.00
CA ASN A 475 -32.98 0.00 9.04
C ASN A 475 -32.64 1.31 8.30
N ASN A 476 -31.45 1.86 8.56
CA ASN A 476 -30.98 3.07 7.89
C ASN A 476 -30.87 2.86 6.38
N LEU A 477 -30.33 1.71 5.96
CA LEU A 477 -30.26 1.34 4.56
C LEU A 477 -31.67 1.25 3.95
N LYS A 478 -32.59 0.57 4.62
CA LYS A 478 -33.96 0.37 4.16
C LYS A 478 -34.70 1.69 3.96
N GLU A 479 -34.61 2.61 4.92
CA GLU A 479 -35.21 3.95 4.81
C GLU A 479 -34.66 4.70 3.58
N LYS A 480 -33.35 4.57 3.30
CA LYS A 480 -32.73 5.16 2.10
C LYS A 480 -33.24 4.53 0.81
N ILE A 481 -33.46 3.22 0.79
CA ILE A 481 -33.99 2.47 -0.37
C ILE A 481 -35.46 2.83 -0.63
N GLU A 482 -36.31 2.89 0.39
CA GLU A 482 -37.71 3.31 0.23
C GLU A 482 -37.83 4.72 -0.34
N LYS A 483 -36.93 5.63 0.05
CA LYS A 483 -36.85 6.98 -0.52
C LYS A 483 -36.46 6.98 -2.02
N LEU A 484 -35.80 5.94 -2.52
CA LEU A 484 -35.55 5.76 -3.96
C LEU A 484 -36.81 5.32 -4.69
N ASP A 485 -37.53 4.38 -4.09
CA ASP A 485 -38.69 3.72 -4.68
C ASP A 485 -39.93 4.63 -4.76
N ASN A 486 -40.17 5.43 -3.71
CA ASN A 486 -41.28 6.39 -3.66
C ASN A 486 -41.24 7.47 -4.77
N LYS A 487 -40.10 7.66 -5.45
CA LYS A 487 -39.99 8.56 -6.61
C LYS A 487 -40.37 7.93 -7.96
N CYS A 488 -40.60 6.61 -8.03
CA CYS A 488 -40.92 5.89 -9.26
C CYS A 488 -42.36 5.32 -9.29
N SER A 489 -43.25 5.73 -8.39
CA SER A 489 -44.64 5.28 -8.43
C SER A 489 -45.39 5.90 -9.61
N TYR A 490 -45.54 5.14 -10.70
CA TYR A 490 -46.56 5.43 -11.71
C TYR A 490 -47.92 5.10 -11.10
N THR A 491 -48.76 6.11 -10.88
CA THR A 491 -50.21 5.90 -10.74
C THR A 491 -50.74 5.47 -12.10
N ALA A 492 -50.96 4.17 -12.28
CA ALA A 492 -51.86 3.70 -13.33
C ALA A 492 -53.28 4.09 -12.90
N ILE A 493 -53.84 5.14 -13.51
CA ILE A 493 -55.23 5.51 -13.34
C ILE A 493 -56.05 4.48 -14.13
N GLY A 494 -56.54 3.46 -13.43
CA GLY A 494 -57.58 2.58 -13.97
C GLY A 494 -58.92 3.28 -13.85
N GLU A 495 -59.59 3.54 -14.98
CA GLU A 495 -60.98 3.97 -14.97
C GLU A 495 -61.83 2.87 -14.30
N ASN A 496 -62.41 3.21 -13.14
CA ASN A 496 -63.38 2.43 -12.35
C ASN A 496 -62.84 1.27 -11.51
N SER A 497 -62.31 1.58 -10.32
CA SER A 497 -62.58 0.95 -9.00
C SER A 497 -61.46 1.32 -8.04
N GLU A 498 -61.79 1.43 -6.75
CA GLU A 498 -60.94 1.82 -5.60
C GLU A 498 -59.42 1.85 -5.85
N ASP A 499 -58.81 3.02 -5.65
CA ASP A 499 -57.39 3.32 -5.87
C ASP A 499 -56.44 2.35 -5.14
N ILE A 500 -56.18 1.17 -5.71
CA ILE A 500 -55.07 0.30 -5.31
C ILE A 500 -53.83 0.82 -6.02
N LYS A 501 -53.03 1.62 -5.31
CA LYS A 501 -51.67 1.98 -5.73
C LYS A 501 -50.81 0.71 -5.81
N PHE A 502 -50.70 0.12 -7.00
CA PHE A 502 -49.67 -0.87 -7.26
C PHE A 502 -48.34 -0.16 -7.48
N THR A 503 -47.52 -0.09 -6.44
CA THR A 503 -46.11 0.29 -6.59
C THR A 503 -45.40 -0.86 -7.30
N ILE A 504 -45.14 -0.70 -8.61
CA ILE A 504 -44.26 -1.62 -9.33
C ILE A 504 -42.83 -1.29 -8.88
N HIS A 505 -42.37 -2.01 -7.86
CA HIS A 505 -40.99 -1.92 -7.40
C HIS A 505 -40.04 -2.36 -8.53
N ARG A 506 -38.94 -1.62 -8.71
CA ARG A 506 -37.88 -2.04 -9.63
C ARG A 506 -37.35 -3.42 -9.22
N PRO A 507 -37.15 -4.37 -10.16
CA PRO A 507 -36.67 -5.72 -9.84
C PRO A 507 -35.41 -5.73 -8.95
N GLU A 508 -34.50 -4.78 -9.17
CA GLU A 508 -33.26 -4.65 -8.41
C GLU A 508 -33.49 -4.21 -6.95
N ILE A 509 -34.50 -3.38 -6.69
CA ILE A 509 -34.88 -2.98 -5.32
C ILE A 509 -35.48 -4.17 -4.57
N ASN A 510 -36.27 -4.99 -5.26
CA ASN A 510 -36.81 -6.22 -4.67
C ASN A 510 -35.71 -7.20 -4.27
N GLN A 511 -34.67 -7.36 -5.09
CA GLN A 511 -33.51 -8.20 -4.75
C GLN A 511 -32.81 -7.73 -3.47
N ILE A 512 -32.59 -6.41 -3.30
CA ILE A 512 -31.99 -5.87 -2.08
C ILE A 512 -32.92 -6.08 -0.87
N ASN A 513 -34.21 -5.82 -1.02
CA ASN A 513 -35.20 -6.06 0.04
C ASN A 513 -35.24 -7.55 0.42
N ASP A 514 -35.11 -8.45 -0.55
CA ASP A 514 -35.06 -9.89 -0.32
C ASP A 514 -33.86 -10.27 0.56
N LYS A 515 -32.66 -9.74 0.29
CA LYS A 515 -31.48 -9.95 1.14
C LYS A 515 -31.67 -9.37 2.54
N ILE A 516 -32.29 -8.18 2.66
CA ILE A 516 -32.63 -7.56 3.95
C ILE A 516 -33.59 -8.47 4.74
N TYR A 517 -34.60 -9.04 4.09
CA TYR A 517 -35.54 -9.94 4.72
C TYR A 517 -34.92 -11.27 5.14
N ASP A 518 -33.96 -11.78 4.37
CA ASP A 518 -33.19 -12.96 4.77
C ASP A 518 -32.38 -12.69 6.04
N ILE A 519 -31.78 -11.50 6.19
CA ILE A 519 -31.08 -11.10 7.43
C ILE A 519 -32.05 -11.07 8.62
N TYR A 520 -33.21 -10.42 8.50
CA TYR A 520 -34.21 -10.41 9.57
C TYR A 520 -34.71 -11.81 9.92
N LYS A 521 -34.96 -12.65 8.90
CA LYS A 521 -35.37 -14.05 9.10
C LYS A 521 -34.35 -14.78 9.97
N VAL A 522 -33.05 -14.70 9.64
CA VAL A 522 -31.99 -15.34 10.41
C VAL A 522 -31.92 -14.77 11.84
N MET A 523 -32.08 -13.46 12.02
CA MET A 523 -32.12 -12.86 13.36
C MET A 523 -33.28 -13.42 14.20
N LEU A 524 -34.47 -13.60 13.60
CA LEU A 524 -35.64 -14.17 14.27
C LEU A 524 -35.46 -15.66 14.58
N GLU A 525 -34.95 -16.45 13.62
CA GLU A 525 -34.65 -17.88 13.82
C GLU A 525 -33.63 -18.08 14.94
N GLU A 526 -32.47 -17.43 14.87
CA GLU A 526 -31.40 -17.62 15.86
C GLU A 526 -31.82 -17.10 17.25
N SER A 527 -32.55 -16.00 17.34
CA SER A 527 -33.02 -15.49 18.64
C SER A 527 -34.11 -16.37 19.25
N PHE A 528 -35.00 -16.94 18.45
CA PHE A 528 -35.98 -17.94 18.89
C PHE A 528 -35.27 -19.22 19.36
N ASP A 529 -34.25 -19.66 18.61
CA ASP A 529 -33.52 -20.88 18.93
C ASP A 529 -32.72 -20.80 20.23
N LEU A 530 -32.13 -19.64 20.50
CA LEU A 530 -31.39 -19.37 21.72
C LEU A 530 -32.29 -18.98 22.91
N GLY A 531 -33.62 -18.90 22.73
CA GLY A 531 -34.55 -18.40 23.76
C GLY A 531 -34.32 -16.92 24.12
N ARG A 532 -33.69 -16.15 23.23
CA ARG A 532 -33.38 -14.72 23.37
C ARG A 532 -34.58 -13.86 22.95
N TYR A 533 -35.71 -14.05 23.64
CA TYR A 533 -36.96 -13.36 23.35
C TYR A 533 -36.91 -11.84 23.56
N ASP A 534 -35.91 -11.34 24.31
CA ASP A 534 -35.54 -9.92 24.39
C ASP A 534 -35.19 -9.37 23.00
N ILE A 535 -34.31 -10.07 22.28
CA ILE A 535 -33.86 -9.74 20.92
C ILE A 535 -35.01 -9.94 19.93
N PHE A 536 -35.66 -11.11 19.98
CA PHE A 536 -36.75 -11.46 19.06
C PHE A 536 -37.85 -10.40 19.03
N HIS A 537 -38.37 -10.02 20.21
CA HIS A 537 -39.37 -8.96 20.33
C HIS A 537 -38.83 -7.62 19.82
N TYR A 538 -37.58 -7.27 20.13
CA TYR A 538 -36.99 -6.02 19.64
C TYR A 538 -36.93 -5.95 18.11
N VAL A 539 -36.58 -7.06 17.42
CA VAL A 539 -36.61 -7.12 15.96
C VAL A 539 -38.02 -6.89 15.42
N ILE A 540 -39.02 -7.61 15.96
CA ILE A 540 -40.42 -7.49 15.50
C ILE A 540 -40.96 -6.08 15.73
N ASP A 541 -40.78 -5.52 16.92
CA ASP A 541 -41.29 -4.19 17.24
C ASP A 541 -40.66 -3.12 16.35
N ASN A 542 -39.37 -3.24 16.06
CA ASN A 542 -38.68 -2.33 15.17
C ASN A 542 -39.23 -2.41 13.73
N LEU A 543 -39.46 -3.62 13.22
CA LEU A 543 -40.10 -3.84 11.92
C LEU A 543 -41.53 -3.27 11.89
N ARG A 544 -42.30 -3.52 12.95
CA ARG A 544 -43.68 -3.04 13.12
C ARG A 544 -43.76 -1.52 13.13
N GLN A 545 -42.84 -0.85 13.83
CA GLN A 545 -42.75 0.61 13.91
C GLN A 545 -42.35 1.23 12.57
N THR A 546 -41.48 0.55 11.81
CA THR A 546 -41.02 1.03 10.50
C THR A 546 -42.12 0.88 9.45
N ASN A 547 -42.61 -0.34 9.23
CA ASN A 547 -43.74 -0.63 8.34
C ASN A 547 -44.28 -2.04 8.64
N LYS A 548 -45.53 -2.12 9.11
CA LYS A 548 -46.18 -3.41 9.45
C LYS A 548 -46.15 -4.42 8.31
N ARG A 549 -46.22 -3.98 7.05
CA ARG A 549 -46.17 -4.88 5.88
C ARG A 549 -44.91 -5.75 5.84
N TYR A 550 -43.81 -5.29 6.43
CA TYR A 550 -42.58 -6.05 6.51
C TYR A 550 -42.70 -7.33 7.32
N LEU A 551 -43.57 -7.34 8.34
CA LEU A 551 -43.85 -8.55 9.11
C LEU A 551 -44.44 -9.64 8.20
N LEU A 552 -45.30 -9.25 7.26
CA LEU A 552 -45.89 -10.17 6.28
C LEU A 552 -44.86 -10.65 5.26
N ASP A 553 -44.03 -9.75 4.74
CA ASP A 553 -42.97 -10.11 3.77
C ASP A 553 -41.96 -11.09 4.39
N ILE A 554 -41.58 -10.87 5.66
CA ILE A 554 -40.69 -11.77 6.39
C ILE A 554 -41.39 -13.08 6.74
N ALA A 555 -42.66 -13.05 7.16
CA ALA A 555 -43.45 -14.26 7.40
C ALA A 555 -43.48 -15.17 6.16
N ASN A 556 -43.54 -14.58 4.96
CA ASN A 556 -43.52 -15.33 3.71
C ASN A 556 -42.16 -16.01 3.42
N LYS A 557 -41.04 -15.50 3.97
CA LYS A 557 -39.70 -16.10 3.81
C LYS A 557 -39.52 -17.41 4.57
N PHE A 558 -40.43 -17.75 5.48
CA PHE A 558 -40.43 -19.04 6.17
C PHE A 558 -41.00 -20.18 5.33
N TYR A 559 -41.70 -19.87 4.22
CA TYR A 559 -42.17 -20.89 3.29
C TYR A 559 -41.01 -21.45 2.45
N ILE A 560 -40.83 -22.76 2.52
CA ILE A 560 -39.86 -23.50 1.71
C ILE A 560 -40.63 -24.13 0.53
N PRO A 561 -40.30 -23.82 -0.73
CA PRO A 561 -40.91 -24.44 -1.89
C PRO A 561 -40.45 -25.90 -2.02
N ILE A 562 -41.40 -26.81 -2.21
CA ILE A 562 -41.20 -28.23 -2.48
C ILE A 562 -41.74 -28.50 -3.87
N ASN A 563 -40.83 -28.75 -4.82
CA ASN A 563 -41.20 -29.12 -6.18
C ASN A 563 -41.40 -30.63 -6.27
N THR A 564 -42.63 -31.06 -6.55
CA THR A 564 -42.95 -32.44 -6.88
C THR A 564 -43.15 -32.57 -8.39
N THR A 565 -42.33 -33.40 -9.02
CA THR A 565 -42.47 -33.75 -10.45
C THR A 565 -43.36 -34.96 -10.62
N GLU A 566 -44.47 -34.80 -11.32
CA GLU A 566 -45.34 -35.89 -11.78
C GLU A 566 -45.12 -36.08 -13.27
N LYS A 567 -44.67 -37.29 -13.66
CA LYS A 567 -44.46 -37.63 -15.07
C LYS A 567 -45.67 -38.43 -15.55
N ASN A 568 -46.40 -37.91 -16.52
CA ASN A 568 -47.54 -38.58 -17.14
C ASN A 568 -47.32 -38.75 -18.65
N SER A 569 -48.27 -39.42 -19.33
CA SER A 569 -48.20 -39.70 -20.77
C SER A 569 -48.14 -38.44 -21.66
N HIS A 570 -48.34 -37.25 -21.09
CA HIS A 570 -48.37 -35.97 -21.79
C HIS A 570 -47.19 -35.06 -21.40
N GLY A 571 -46.26 -35.50 -20.53
CA GLY A 571 -45.07 -34.74 -20.15
C GLY A 571 -44.73 -34.79 -18.65
N VAL A 572 -43.86 -33.87 -18.22
CA VAL A 572 -43.52 -33.67 -16.80
C VAL A 572 -44.29 -32.45 -16.29
N LYS A 573 -45.19 -32.66 -15.33
CA LYS A 573 -45.79 -31.57 -14.55
C LYS A 573 -44.96 -31.35 -13.29
N ILE A 574 -44.63 -30.08 -13.00
CA ILE A 574 -43.98 -29.68 -11.76
C ILE A 574 -45.06 -29.00 -10.91
N TYR A 575 -45.35 -29.53 -9.73
CA TYR A 575 -46.18 -28.87 -8.72
C TYR A 575 -45.27 -28.31 -7.63
N THR A 576 -45.45 -27.04 -7.28
CA THR A 576 -44.75 -26.43 -6.14
C THR A 576 -45.72 -26.34 -4.97
N THR A 577 -45.45 -27.09 -3.91
CA THR A 577 -46.12 -26.90 -2.60
C THR A 577 -45.19 -26.11 -1.68
N PHE A 578 -45.72 -25.52 -0.60
CA PHE A 578 -44.91 -24.78 0.37
C PHE A 578 -45.02 -25.46 1.74
N LYS A 579 -43.88 -25.62 2.42
CA LYS A 579 -43.81 -26.16 3.77
C LYS A 579 -42.98 -25.25 4.67
N THR A 580 -43.34 -25.17 5.93
CA THR A 580 -42.58 -24.48 6.99
C THR A 580 -41.91 -25.52 7.89
N SER A 581 -40.78 -25.17 8.50
CA SER A 581 -40.29 -25.91 9.68
C SER A 581 -41.23 -25.67 10.86
N ASP A 582 -41.22 -26.54 11.87
CA ASP A 582 -42.07 -26.39 13.06
C ASP A 582 -41.79 -25.05 13.78
N ASP A 583 -40.51 -24.75 14.02
CA ASP A 583 -40.11 -23.47 14.62
C ASP A 583 -40.37 -22.29 13.67
N GLY A 584 -40.22 -22.47 12.36
CA GLY A 584 -40.58 -21.47 11.36
C GLY A 584 -42.07 -21.15 11.36
N GLU A 585 -42.94 -22.15 11.57
CA GLU A 585 -44.39 -21.95 11.71
C GLU A 585 -44.72 -21.15 12.98
N LYS A 586 -44.05 -21.44 14.10
CA LYS A 586 -44.22 -20.70 15.36
C LYS A 586 -43.80 -19.24 15.21
N ILE A 587 -42.63 -18.97 14.64
CA ILE A 587 -42.15 -17.61 14.37
C ILE A 587 -43.13 -16.87 13.45
N LYS A 588 -43.58 -17.53 12.38
CA LYS A 588 -44.57 -16.99 11.45
C LYS A 588 -45.89 -16.61 12.16
N ASN A 589 -46.38 -17.47 13.05
CA ASN A 589 -47.59 -17.20 13.84
C ASN A 589 -47.40 -16.00 14.77
N MET A 590 -46.21 -15.81 15.36
CA MET A 590 -45.90 -14.63 16.16
C MET A 590 -45.84 -13.35 15.31
N LEU A 591 -45.29 -13.42 14.09
CA LEU A 591 -45.28 -12.29 13.15
C LEU A 591 -46.70 -11.89 12.75
N TYR A 592 -47.60 -12.85 12.52
CA TYR A 592 -49.01 -12.58 12.27
C TYR A 592 -49.71 -11.92 13.47
N LEU A 593 -49.48 -12.41 14.68
CA LEU A 593 -49.99 -11.76 15.90
C LEU A 593 -49.53 -10.31 16.03
N ALA A 594 -48.28 -10.02 15.66
CA ALA A 594 -47.73 -8.66 15.69
C ALA A 594 -48.31 -7.74 14.60
N TYR A 595 -48.75 -8.33 13.48
CA TYR A 595 -49.29 -7.60 12.33
C TYR A 595 -50.73 -7.12 12.54
N PHE A 596 -51.59 -7.96 13.10
CA PHE A 596 -53.02 -7.65 13.26
C PHE A 596 -53.28 -6.78 14.49
N ASP A 597 -53.84 -5.59 14.28
CA ASP A 597 -54.09 -4.64 15.38
C ASP A 597 -55.05 -5.17 16.45
N GLY A 598 -56.03 -5.99 16.04
CA GLY A 598 -56.96 -6.67 16.95
C GLY A 598 -56.28 -7.65 17.92
N ASP A 599 -55.09 -8.14 17.56
CA ASP A 599 -54.30 -9.08 18.37
C ASP A 599 -53.16 -8.40 19.13
N THR A 600 -53.09 -7.06 19.14
CA THR A 600 -51.99 -6.31 19.79
C THR A 600 -51.81 -6.69 21.26
N LEU A 601 -52.91 -6.86 22.01
CA LEU A 601 -52.83 -7.26 23.42
C LEU A 601 -52.35 -8.71 23.57
N LYS A 602 -52.77 -9.60 22.67
CA LYS A 602 -52.38 -11.01 22.63
C LYS A 602 -50.88 -11.14 22.33
N TYR A 603 -50.41 -10.44 21.31
CA TYR A 603 -48.99 -10.34 20.96
C TYR A 603 -48.16 -9.80 22.13
N LYS A 604 -48.59 -8.67 22.70
CA LYS A 604 -47.87 -8.03 23.80
C LYS A 604 -47.77 -8.95 25.03
N LEU A 605 -48.89 -9.55 25.42
CA LEU A 605 -48.95 -10.46 26.55
C LEU A 605 -48.04 -11.68 26.31
N LEU A 606 -48.04 -12.25 25.10
CA LEU A 606 -47.13 -13.34 24.74
C LEU A 606 -45.67 -12.92 24.87
N MET A 607 -45.28 -11.78 24.30
CA MET A 607 -43.88 -11.31 24.35
C MET A 607 -43.41 -11.00 25.78
N ASP A 608 -44.26 -10.37 26.59
CA ASP A 608 -43.97 -10.05 27.99
C ASP A 608 -43.74 -11.33 28.81
N VAL A 609 -44.57 -12.36 28.58
CA VAL A 609 -44.45 -13.66 29.23
C VAL A 609 -43.17 -14.40 28.82
N LEU A 610 -42.80 -14.34 27.54
CA LEU A 610 -41.58 -14.99 27.04
C LEU A 610 -40.31 -14.33 27.59
N LYS A 611 -40.36 -13.02 27.84
CA LYS A 611 -39.28 -12.24 28.45
C LYS A 611 -39.18 -12.39 29.96
N PHE A 612 -40.25 -12.82 30.62
CA PHE A 612 -40.33 -12.93 32.08
C PHE A 612 -39.23 -13.83 32.66
N LYS A 613 -38.29 -13.24 33.38
CA LYS A 613 -37.22 -13.97 34.08
C LYS A 613 -37.35 -13.89 35.59
N ASP A 614 -37.74 -12.74 36.13
CA ASP A 614 -37.78 -12.52 37.58
C ASP A 614 -38.91 -11.60 38.06
N GLN A 615 -38.89 -11.30 39.36
CA GLN A 615 -39.91 -10.50 40.04
C GLN A 615 -39.88 -9.01 39.67
N ASN A 616 -38.74 -8.47 39.21
CA ASN A 616 -38.67 -7.10 38.72
C ASN A 616 -39.38 -6.97 37.36
N ASP A 617 -39.21 -7.97 36.49
CA ASP A 617 -39.96 -8.05 35.22
C ASP A 617 -41.47 -8.09 35.48
N LEU A 618 -41.91 -8.82 36.52
CA LEU A 618 -43.32 -8.90 36.91
C LEU A 618 -43.92 -7.51 37.14
N ILE A 619 -43.21 -6.67 37.90
CA ILE A 619 -43.64 -5.31 38.27
C ILE A 619 -43.71 -4.42 37.03
N TYR A 620 -42.72 -4.51 36.15
CA TYR A 620 -42.69 -3.74 34.91
C TYR A 620 -43.86 -4.13 33.98
N ILE A 621 -44.03 -5.43 33.74
CA ILE A 621 -45.10 -5.98 32.89
C ILE A 621 -46.48 -5.62 33.46
N THR A 622 -46.70 -5.81 34.76
CA THR A 622 -47.98 -5.41 35.39
C THR A 622 -48.26 -3.93 35.19
N ASN A 623 -47.27 -3.06 35.38
CA ASN A 623 -47.46 -1.62 35.20
C ASN A 623 -47.82 -1.26 33.74
N ASP A 624 -47.19 -1.88 32.75
CA ASP A 624 -47.47 -1.60 31.33
C ASP A 624 -48.79 -2.24 30.84
N LEU A 625 -49.30 -3.27 31.52
CA LEU A 625 -50.60 -3.90 31.23
C LEU A 625 -51.79 -3.24 31.96
N LYS A 626 -51.57 -2.45 33.03
CA LYS A 626 -52.64 -1.73 33.76
C LYS A 626 -53.49 -0.80 32.90
N LYS A 627 -52.99 -0.38 31.74
CA LYS A 627 -53.73 0.47 30.79
C LYS A 627 -54.86 -0.27 30.07
N TYR A 628 -54.92 -1.60 30.14
CA TYR A 628 -55.97 -2.39 29.51
C TYR A 628 -57.00 -2.86 30.56
N PRO A 629 -58.30 -2.96 30.20
CA PRO A 629 -59.30 -3.57 31.06
C PRO A 629 -58.94 -5.01 31.43
N ILE A 630 -59.10 -5.37 32.70
CA ILE A 630 -58.74 -6.71 33.19
C ILE A 630 -59.45 -7.85 32.45
N GLU A 631 -60.68 -7.60 31.99
CA GLU A 631 -61.45 -8.58 31.20
C GLU A 631 -60.87 -8.80 29.80
N GLU A 632 -60.30 -7.78 29.17
CA GLU A 632 -59.59 -7.92 27.90
C GLU A 632 -58.30 -8.72 28.08
N ILE A 633 -57.56 -8.47 29.17
CA ILE A 633 -56.36 -9.23 29.52
C ILE A 633 -56.71 -10.69 29.80
N LYS A 634 -57.80 -10.93 30.53
CA LYS A 634 -58.30 -12.29 30.82
C LYS A 634 -58.64 -13.03 29.54
N LYS A 635 -59.39 -12.39 28.63
CA LYS A 635 -59.73 -12.95 27.33
C LYS A 635 -58.48 -13.27 26.50
N ALA A 636 -57.55 -12.34 26.40
CA ALA A 636 -56.29 -12.55 25.67
C ALA A 636 -55.44 -13.69 26.26
N LYS A 637 -55.39 -13.81 27.60
CA LYS A 637 -54.76 -14.93 28.29
C LYS A 637 -55.41 -16.26 27.95
N GLU A 638 -56.73 -16.37 28.08
CA GLU A 638 -57.48 -17.60 27.80
C GLU A 638 -57.34 -18.04 26.34
N GLU A 639 -57.31 -17.08 25.41
CA GLU A 639 -57.07 -17.34 23.98
C GLU A 639 -55.61 -17.75 23.69
N LEU A 640 -54.62 -17.22 24.41
CA LEU A 640 -53.24 -17.66 24.31
C LEU A 640 -53.07 -19.08 24.86
N GLU A 641 -53.59 -19.38 26.03
CA GLU A 641 -53.44 -20.68 26.71
C GLU A 641 -53.95 -21.86 25.86
N LYS A 642 -55.02 -21.64 25.09
CA LYS A 642 -55.56 -22.63 24.14
C LYS A 642 -54.65 -22.92 22.96
N ASP A 643 -53.83 -21.95 22.57
CA ASP A 643 -53.05 -21.94 21.34
C ASP A 643 -51.53 -21.89 21.57
N LEU A 644 -51.03 -22.09 22.80
CA LEU A 644 -49.60 -21.92 23.13
C LEU A 644 -48.67 -22.73 22.23
N SER A 645 -49.03 -23.96 21.86
CA SER A 645 -48.22 -24.80 20.97
C SER A 645 -48.02 -24.22 19.58
N LYS A 646 -48.86 -23.28 19.15
CA LYS A 646 -48.69 -22.55 17.88
C LYS A 646 -47.62 -21.47 17.94
N TYR A 647 -47.19 -21.09 19.14
CA TYR A 647 -46.29 -19.96 19.35
C TYR A 647 -45.00 -20.37 20.04
N VAL A 648 -45.02 -21.27 21.04
CA VAL A 648 -43.84 -21.59 21.85
C VAL A 648 -43.32 -22.99 21.60
N LYS A 649 -42.05 -23.23 21.92
CA LYS A 649 -41.47 -24.59 21.91
C LYS A 649 -42.16 -25.46 22.96
N GLU A 650 -42.27 -26.75 22.67
CA GLU A 650 -43.06 -27.70 23.48
C GLU A 650 -42.57 -27.75 24.93
N ASP A 651 -41.26 -27.69 25.14
CA ASP A 651 -40.58 -27.68 26.44
C ASP A 651 -40.77 -26.36 27.21
N GLU A 652 -41.26 -25.30 26.56
CA GLU A 652 -41.51 -23.99 27.18
C GLU A 652 -42.98 -23.73 27.51
N ILE A 653 -43.92 -24.53 27.00
CA ILE A 653 -45.37 -24.30 27.15
C ILE A 653 -45.77 -24.17 28.62
N GLU A 654 -45.29 -25.07 29.48
CA GLU A 654 -45.67 -25.07 30.89
C GLU A 654 -45.11 -23.85 31.62
N ARG A 655 -43.86 -23.48 31.34
CA ARG A 655 -43.21 -22.26 31.86
C ARG A 655 -44.00 -21.01 31.48
N VAL A 656 -44.40 -20.90 30.20
CA VAL A 656 -45.18 -19.76 29.69
C VAL A 656 -46.58 -19.71 30.34
N ARG A 657 -47.24 -20.85 30.51
CA ARG A 657 -48.53 -20.95 31.20
C ARG A 657 -48.45 -20.50 32.65
N GLU A 658 -47.42 -20.93 33.39
CA GLU A 658 -47.19 -20.47 34.76
C GLU A 658 -46.95 -18.95 34.83
N ASN A 659 -46.14 -18.43 33.92
CA ASN A 659 -45.83 -17.00 33.87
C ASN A 659 -47.07 -16.15 33.53
N LEU A 660 -47.92 -16.61 32.61
CA LEU A 660 -49.23 -15.99 32.33
C LEU A 660 -50.11 -15.90 33.58
N ASN A 661 -50.18 -16.98 34.35
CA ASN A 661 -50.93 -17.01 35.60
C ASN A 661 -50.37 -16.04 36.64
N LYS A 662 -49.03 -16.01 36.83
CA LYS A 662 -48.36 -15.07 37.75
C LYS A 662 -48.63 -13.61 37.40
N ILE A 663 -48.57 -13.26 36.12
CA ILE A 663 -48.87 -11.90 35.62
C ILE A 663 -50.34 -11.55 35.90
N PHE A 664 -51.27 -12.45 35.57
CA PHE A 664 -52.70 -12.20 35.75
C PHE A 664 -53.09 -12.08 37.23
N GLU A 665 -52.58 -12.95 38.09
CA GLU A 665 -52.82 -12.85 39.54
C GLU A 665 -52.34 -11.52 40.11
N SER A 666 -51.15 -11.07 39.68
CA SER A 666 -50.57 -9.80 40.11
C SER A 666 -51.41 -8.61 39.65
N LEU A 667 -51.90 -8.60 38.40
CA LEU A 667 -52.84 -7.59 37.91
C LEU A 667 -54.16 -7.59 38.68
N SER A 668 -54.71 -8.78 38.98
CA SER A 668 -55.99 -8.91 39.68
C SER A 668 -55.95 -8.40 41.12
N LYS A 669 -54.80 -8.47 41.79
CA LYS A 669 -54.59 -7.93 43.14
C LYS A 669 -54.59 -6.41 43.13
N ILE A 670 -54.02 -5.79 42.10
CA ILE A 670 -53.94 -4.33 41.96
C ILE A 670 -55.30 -3.73 41.61
N ASN A 671 -56.14 -4.44 40.85
CA ASN A 671 -57.46 -3.92 40.47
C ASN A 671 -58.51 -4.02 41.61
N LYS A 672 -58.16 -4.70 42.72
CA LYS A 672 -58.99 -4.82 43.93
C LYS A 672 -58.60 -3.81 45.03
N SER A 673 -57.45 -3.15 44.89
CA SER A 673 -56.99 -2.05 45.75
C SER A 673 -57.33 -0.71 45.13
#